data_AF-A0A5A8EF84-F1
#
_entry.id   AF-A0A5A8EF84-F1
#
_cell.length_a   1.000
_cell.length_b   1.000
_cell.length_c   1.000
_cell.angle_alpha   90.00
_cell.angle_beta   90.00
_cell.angle_gamma   90.00
#
_symmetry.space_group_name_H-M   'P 1'
#
loop_
_entity.id
_entity.type
_entity.pdbx_description
1 polymer ?
#
loop_
_entity_poly.entity_id
_entity_poly.type
_entity_poly.pdbx_seq_one_letter_code
_entity_poly.pdbx_strand_id
1 'polypeptide(L)'
;MVRTVADAERVVALLGKVPDSVHHAWDTEVSHIDVKTQGPVGNGRVICASFYCGPEYDFGAGPRVWVDNLGEAEGVLNVFADFLKDPTKKKAFHNVSFDRHVLYNHGIDVLGLSADTMHMARMWTTSRSKAGGYGLESLSADLLGHRKVPMKERFAVPKLKKDGTPGKDTLLPPVDEIQLDPAMRAEWIDYSTYDAEATWRLREVLADKLRERPWAQGLSMLDFYERYIVPFAVVLTDMEREGIRVDVKEHLPRAQMLAEEERATATEEFLQWAEQYMPEARRMNTGSDPQKAHFLFAPCVKAKGRTPRARDAARKRTLAKFGIRRPEAGHHPRADPERNEGVLTWEDWREWVDPEGSMFGDNGEWEDDDAWPPLRPFKVENTEGVIEEGRPRAKKQRDLWVPGLGLEPVEYTAGGWPAASAAVLRSVAGDPTADPPQYGTAYQHFGGGEPGHKACSALHSLVTVGAIDTMLSNFILPLQTMADENLRVHCSLNLNTDTGRLSARRPNLQNQPALEKDRYQIRKAFCAAPGNKLVIADYGQLELRVLAHMARCKSMIDAFASGGDFHSRTAMGMYDYIRDALENGDCLLEWDDSQGARPKPLLKNQFASERRKAKVLNFSIAYGKTPIGLSQDWGVSLDEAKDTLEKWYSDRPEVRQWQEQVLDIARSTGATRTLMGRYRDLPEITSPNRGLRGHAERAAINTPIQGGAADVVMMAMLKIAQDKRLAEMGYKLILQIHDEVILEGPEEHAEEAMSCLVEDMEHPFAKPLLVDLIADAAIANTWYEGK
;
A
#
# COMPACT_ATOMS: atom_id res chain seq x y z
N MET A 1 -3.14 30.68 29.21
CA MET A 1 -1.74 30.27 28.92
C MET A 1 -1.16 29.67 30.20
N VAL A 2 -0.56 28.49 30.10
CA VAL A 2 0.04 27.75 31.22
C VAL A 2 1.54 27.63 30.93
N ARG A 3 2.38 28.29 31.73
CA ARG A 3 3.84 28.32 31.49
C ARG A 3 4.68 27.86 32.68
N THR A 4 4.06 27.75 33.86
CA THR A 4 4.72 27.30 35.07
C THR A 4 3.95 26.13 35.69
N VAL A 5 4.62 25.35 36.55
CA VAL A 5 3.99 24.27 37.32
C VAL A 5 2.81 24.81 38.13
N ALA A 6 2.95 25.98 38.77
CA ALA A 6 1.88 26.60 39.54
C ALA A 6 0.67 27.00 38.66
N ASP A 7 0.89 27.40 37.40
CA ASP A 7 -0.22 27.63 36.46
C ASP A 7 -0.93 26.33 36.13
N ALA A 8 -0.16 25.27 35.87
CA ALA A 8 -0.68 23.96 35.51
C ALA A 8 -1.50 23.36 36.65
N GLU A 9 -1.03 23.41 37.90
CA GLU A 9 -1.76 22.93 39.07
C GLU A 9 -3.10 23.65 39.24
N ARG A 10 -3.15 24.97 39.03
CA ARG A 10 -4.41 25.73 39.07
C ARG A 10 -5.37 25.27 37.98
N VAL A 11 -4.87 25.07 36.76
CA VAL A 11 -5.70 24.60 35.64
C VAL A 11 -6.18 23.17 35.86
N VAL A 12 -5.34 22.26 36.34
CA VAL A 12 -5.73 20.88 36.69
C VAL A 12 -6.81 20.88 37.79
N ALA A 13 -6.71 21.76 38.79
CA ALA A 13 -7.74 21.90 39.81
C ALA A 13 -9.08 22.40 39.24
N LEU A 14 -9.07 23.24 38.21
CA LEU A 14 -10.28 23.63 37.47
C LEU A 14 -10.81 22.51 36.59
N LEU A 15 -9.91 21.78 35.92
CA LEU A 15 -10.23 20.61 35.10
C LEU A 15 -10.90 19.49 35.94
N GLY A 16 -10.46 19.32 37.19
CA GLY A 16 -11.08 18.40 38.15
C GLY A 16 -12.54 18.73 38.51
N LYS A 17 -13.00 19.97 38.25
CA LYS A 17 -14.40 20.38 38.45
C LYS A 17 -15.27 20.13 37.21
N VAL A 18 -14.66 19.82 36.08
CA VAL A 18 -15.39 19.47 34.85
C VAL A 18 -16.00 18.08 35.02
N PRO A 19 -17.32 17.90 34.76
CA PRO A 19 -17.97 16.60 34.89
C PRO A 19 -17.35 15.52 33.98
N ASP A 20 -17.29 14.28 34.45
CA ASP A 20 -16.72 13.14 33.70
C ASP A 20 -17.44 12.84 32.38
N SER A 21 -18.69 13.30 32.24
CA SER A 21 -19.46 13.17 31.00
C SER A 21 -18.93 14.06 29.87
N VAL A 22 -18.16 15.11 30.17
CA VAL A 22 -17.65 16.09 29.22
C VAL A 22 -16.46 15.54 28.46
N HIS A 23 -16.44 15.80 27.15
CA HIS A 23 -15.31 15.46 26.29
C HIS A 23 -14.28 16.59 26.31
N HIS A 24 -13.02 16.23 26.51
CA HIS A 24 -11.89 17.16 26.54
C HIS A 24 -11.12 16.96 25.24
N ALA A 25 -11.19 17.89 24.31
CA ALA A 25 -10.41 17.82 23.09
C ALA A 25 -8.97 18.24 23.39
N TRP A 26 -8.01 17.43 22.97
CA TRP A 26 -6.58 17.67 23.13
C TRP A 26 -5.89 17.66 21.78
N ASP A 27 -4.80 18.42 21.70
CA ASP A 27 -3.92 18.48 20.54
C ASP A 27 -2.47 18.75 21.00
N THR A 28 -1.49 18.23 20.27
CA THR A 28 -0.06 18.40 20.57
C THR A 28 0.71 18.94 19.38
N GLU A 29 1.61 19.88 19.67
CA GLU A 29 2.58 20.35 18.69
C GLU A 29 3.94 19.73 18.99
N VAL A 30 4.59 19.20 17.94
CA VAL A 30 5.71 18.28 18.10
C VAL A 30 6.89 18.72 17.23
N SER A 31 8.06 18.83 17.85
CA SER A 31 9.36 19.07 17.20
C SER A 31 10.21 17.80 17.15
N HIS A 32 11.42 17.87 16.58
CA HIS A 32 12.38 16.75 16.55
C HIS A 32 11.88 15.45 15.92
N ILE A 33 11.03 15.56 14.89
CA ILE A 33 10.56 14.43 14.07
C ILE A 33 10.43 14.86 12.62
N ASP A 34 10.97 14.09 11.68
CA ASP A 34 10.62 14.23 10.27
C ASP A 34 9.44 13.32 9.95
N VAL A 35 8.22 13.86 10.07
CA VAL A 35 6.97 13.13 9.82
C VAL A 35 6.84 12.56 8.40
N LYS A 36 7.74 12.92 7.47
CA LYS A 36 7.78 12.30 6.13
C LYS A 36 8.46 10.93 6.16
N THR A 37 9.47 10.76 7.01
CA THR A 37 10.34 9.59 7.03
C THR A 37 10.17 8.76 8.31
N GLN A 38 9.67 9.35 9.40
CA GLN A 38 9.54 8.71 10.71
C GLN A 38 8.07 8.61 11.16
N GLY A 39 7.76 7.56 11.93
CA GLY A 39 6.55 7.47 12.75
C GLY A 39 6.75 8.09 14.14
N PRO A 40 5.68 8.39 14.89
CA PRO A 40 5.78 9.07 16.19
C PRO A 40 6.19 8.17 17.37
N VAL A 41 6.21 6.84 17.20
CA VAL A 41 6.67 5.92 18.25
C VAL A 41 8.16 6.15 18.50
N GLY A 42 8.54 6.50 19.73
CA GLY A 42 9.93 6.78 20.11
C GLY A 42 10.53 8.06 19.50
N ASN A 43 9.78 8.79 18.68
CA ASN A 43 10.26 9.95 17.94
C ASN A 43 9.42 11.21 18.23
N GLY A 44 10.08 12.36 18.20
CA GLY A 44 9.43 13.66 18.39
C GLY A 44 9.27 14.07 19.86
N ARG A 45 9.23 15.38 20.07
CA ARG A 45 9.14 16.02 21.38
C ARG A 45 7.98 17.01 21.39
N VAL A 46 7.04 16.83 22.32
CA VAL A 46 5.91 17.76 22.52
C VAL A 46 6.44 19.10 23.04
N ILE A 47 6.26 20.17 22.27
CA ILE A 47 6.70 21.53 22.62
C ILE A 47 5.59 22.37 23.21
N CYS A 48 4.34 22.06 22.87
CA CYS A 48 3.17 22.54 23.59
C CYS A 48 2.01 21.56 23.39
N ALA A 49 1.04 21.65 24.28
CA ALA A 49 -0.24 20.98 24.15
C ALA A 49 -1.35 22.00 24.29
N SER A 50 -2.50 21.73 23.70
CA SER A 50 -3.70 22.53 23.90
C SER A 50 -4.88 21.65 24.27
N PHE A 51 -5.83 22.21 25.01
CA PHE A 51 -7.09 21.53 25.24
C PHE A 51 -8.29 22.49 25.30
N TYR A 52 -9.45 21.93 25.02
CA TYR A 52 -10.73 22.63 25.00
C TYR A 52 -11.87 21.71 25.48
N CYS A 53 -12.70 22.19 26.39
CA CYS A 53 -13.77 21.40 27.01
C CYS A 53 -15.19 21.83 26.59
N GLY A 54 -15.30 22.93 25.86
CA GLY A 54 -16.57 23.61 25.55
C GLY A 54 -16.48 25.10 25.86
N PRO A 55 -17.33 25.94 25.23
CA PRO A 55 -17.34 27.38 25.45
C PRO A 55 -17.75 27.80 26.87
N GLU A 56 -18.42 26.91 27.61
CA GLU A 56 -18.92 27.15 28.97
C GLU A 56 -17.88 26.95 30.08
N TYR A 57 -16.72 26.36 29.78
CA TYR A 57 -15.68 26.09 30.76
C TYR A 57 -14.55 27.11 30.64
N ASP A 58 -14.36 27.93 31.67
CA ASP A 58 -13.27 28.92 31.75
C ASP A 58 -12.16 28.43 32.69
N PHE A 59 -10.91 28.48 32.22
CA PHE A 59 -9.73 28.08 32.97
C PHE A 59 -8.91 29.28 33.50
N GLY A 60 -9.57 30.44 33.65
CA GLY A 60 -9.05 31.69 34.20
C GLY A 60 -8.73 32.76 33.15
N ALA A 61 -8.66 32.38 31.86
CA ALA A 61 -8.38 33.29 30.74
C ALA A 61 -9.23 32.94 29.51
N GLY A 62 -10.38 32.31 29.72
CA GLY A 62 -11.25 31.77 28.68
C GLY A 62 -11.14 30.25 28.51
N PRO A 63 -11.84 29.72 27.49
CA PRO A 63 -12.04 28.27 27.32
C PRO A 63 -10.91 27.55 26.59
N ARG A 64 -10.06 28.29 25.86
CA ARG A 64 -8.89 27.73 25.18
C ARG A 64 -7.70 27.70 26.13
N VAL A 65 -7.16 26.51 26.39
CA VAL A 65 -5.95 26.36 27.19
C VAL A 65 -4.78 25.96 26.31
N TRP A 66 -3.69 26.71 26.44
CA TRP A 66 -2.39 26.41 25.84
C TRP A 66 -1.39 26.14 26.95
N VAL A 67 -0.72 25.00 26.87
CA VAL A 67 0.28 24.50 27.80
C VAL A 67 1.63 24.52 27.11
N ASP A 68 2.51 25.42 27.57
CA ASP A 68 3.89 25.49 27.09
C ASP A 68 4.69 24.31 27.65
N ASN A 69 5.55 23.71 26.84
CA ASN A 69 6.46 22.63 27.25
C ASN A 69 7.87 22.81 26.65
N LEU A 70 8.22 24.05 26.28
CA LEU A 70 9.49 24.37 25.62
C LEU A 70 10.30 25.39 26.44
N GLY A 71 11.63 25.25 26.41
CA GLY A 71 12.55 26.14 27.12
C GLY A 71 12.33 26.09 28.64
N GLU A 72 12.12 27.25 29.27
CA GLU A 72 11.90 27.36 30.72
C GLU A 72 10.62 26.67 31.21
N ALA A 73 9.68 26.34 30.32
CA ALA A 73 8.43 25.64 30.64
C ALA A 73 8.52 24.12 30.44
N GLU A 74 9.71 23.58 30.13
CA GLU A 74 9.89 22.13 29.98
C GLU A 74 9.43 21.35 31.22
N GLY A 75 8.60 20.32 30.99
CA GLY A 75 8.03 19.47 32.04
C GLY A 75 6.71 19.97 32.62
N VAL A 76 6.22 21.16 32.25
CA VAL A 76 4.92 21.67 32.70
C VAL A 76 3.77 20.77 32.26
N LEU A 77 3.87 20.15 31.08
CA LEU A 77 2.89 19.17 30.59
C LEU A 77 2.71 17.97 31.54
N ASN A 78 3.76 17.56 32.26
CA ASN A 78 3.72 16.39 33.13
C ASN A 78 2.77 16.57 34.32
N VAL A 79 2.43 17.80 34.69
CA VAL A 79 1.43 18.10 35.74
C VAL A 79 0.03 17.60 35.33
N PHE A 80 -0.23 17.46 34.02
CA PHE A 80 -1.49 16.93 33.50
C PHE A 80 -1.48 15.39 33.36
N ALA A 81 -0.38 14.71 33.70
CA ALA A 81 -0.23 13.28 33.47
C ALA A 81 -1.33 12.45 34.14
N ASP A 82 -1.68 12.74 35.40
CA ASP A 82 -2.73 12.01 36.12
C ASP A 82 -4.08 12.14 35.43
N PHE A 83 -4.43 13.33 34.95
CA PHE A 83 -5.66 13.55 34.18
C PHE A 83 -5.65 12.77 32.86
N LEU A 84 -4.54 12.83 32.12
CA LEU A 84 -4.40 12.16 30.82
C LEU A 84 -4.42 10.63 30.97
N LYS A 85 -3.88 10.10 32.06
CA LYS A 85 -3.87 8.66 32.42
C LYS A 85 -5.17 8.17 33.05
N ASP A 86 -6.12 9.04 33.39
CA ASP A 86 -7.39 8.63 34.03
C ASP A 86 -8.39 8.09 32.98
N PRO A 87 -8.74 6.79 32.99
CA PRO A 87 -9.66 6.21 32.01
C PRO A 87 -11.11 6.75 32.13
N THR A 88 -11.47 7.37 33.25
CA THR A 88 -12.82 7.93 33.47
C THR A 88 -13.01 9.29 32.80
N LYS A 89 -11.92 10.02 32.57
CA LYS A 89 -11.94 11.30 31.87
C LYS A 89 -11.94 11.06 30.38
N LYS A 90 -12.94 11.60 29.68
CA LYS A 90 -13.13 11.43 28.23
C LYS A 90 -12.25 12.39 27.43
N LYS A 91 -11.30 11.86 26.66
CA LYS A 91 -10.41 12.63 25.77
C LYS A 91 -10.84 12.48 24.31
N ALA A 92 -10.78 13.57 23.56
CA ALA A 92 -11.05 13.62 22.14
C ALA A 92 -9.83 14.14 21.40
N PHE A 93 -9.54 13.58 20.23
CA PHE A 93 -8.40 13.98 19.39
C PHE A 93 -8.82 14.10 17.92
N HIS A 94 -7.94 14.64 17.10
CA HIS A 94 -8.00 14.49 15.65
C HIS A 94 -6.76 13.71 15.21
N ASN A 95 -6.94 12.45 14.78
CA ASN A 95 -5.82 11.51 14.54
C ASN A 95 -5.06 11.12 15.82
N VAL A 96 -5.78 10.47 16.75
CA VAL A 96 -5.31 10.08 18.08
C VAL A 96 -3.99 9.32 18.08
N SER A 97 -3.73 8.50 17.05
CA SER A 97 -2.50 7.70 16.95
C SER A 97 -1.27 8.57 17.16
N PHE A 98 -1.20 9.73 16.48
CA PHE A 98 -0.05 10.61 16.60
C PHE A 98 0.14 11.15 18.02
N ASP A 99 -0.90 11.77 18.60
CA ASP A 99 -0.87 12.37 19.93
C ASP A 99 -0.59 11.33 21.03
N ARG A 100 -1.21 10.14 20.94
CA ARG A 100 -1.02 9.08 21.94
C ARG A 100 0.42 8.60 21.95
N HIS A 101 1.10 8.53 20.81
CA HIS A 101 2.51 8.13 20.73
C HIS A 101 3.45 9.19 21.25
N VAL A 102 3.30 10.44 20.82
CA VAL A 102 4.20 11.53 21.25
C VAL A 102 4.04 11.85 22.73
N LEU A 103 2.85 11.69 23.31
CA LEU A 103 2.64 11.79 24.76
C LEU A 103 3.26 10.60 25.51
N TYR A 104 3.20 9.39 24.93
CA TYR A 104 3.82 8.21 25.49
C TYR A 104 5.35 8.33 25.57
N ASN A 105 5.98 8.99 24.59
CA ASN A 105 7.42 9.32 24.63
C ASN A 105 7.80 10.18 25.85
N HIS A 106 6.84 10.86 26.48
CA HIS A 106 6.99 11.66 27.71
C HIS A 106 6.50 10.91 28.97
N GLY A 107 6.27 9.59 28.88
CA GLY A 107 5.79 8.76 29.98
C GLY A 107 4.30 8.97 30.30
N ILE A 108 3.52 9.55 29.38
CA ILE A 108 2.08 9.80 29.53
C ILE A 108 1.30 8.83 28.62
N ASP A 109 0.89 7.70 29.17
CA ASP A 109 -0.05 6.81 28.48
C ASP A 109 -1.48 7.34 28.59
N VAL A 110 -1.96 7.96 27.52
CA VAL A 110 -3.31 8.53 27.47
C VAL A 110 -4.35 7.41 27.51
N LEU A 111 -5.18 7.43 28.55
CA LEU A 111 -6.37 6.58 28.70
C LEU A 111 -7.65 7.40 28.56
N GLY A 112 -8.80 6.72 28.49
CA GLY A 112 -10.10 7.40 28.41
C GLY A 112 -10.36 8.03 27.05
N LEU A 113 -9.82 7.45 25.96
CA LEU A 113 -10.18 7.85 24.61
C LEU A 113 -11.69 7.75 24.43
N SER A 114 -12.30 8.81 23.92
CA SER A 114 -13.74 8.92 23.74
C SER A 114 -14.14 9.34 22.32
N ALA A 115 -13.23 10.01 21.61
CA ALA A 115 -13.44 10.38 20.22
C ALA A 115 -12.11 10.61 19.49
N ASP A 116 -12.13 10.25 18.22
CA ASP A 116 -11.20 10.68 17.19
C ASP A 116 -12.07 11.20 16.04
N THR A 117 -12.02 12.51 15.80
CA THR A 117 -12.87 13.15 14.80
C THR A 117 -12.57 12.69 13.37
N MET A 118 -11.36 12.21 13.08
CA MET A 118 -11.01 11.60 11.80
C MET A 118 -11.76 10.26 11.63
N HIS A 119 -11.81 9.43 12.67
CA HIS A 119 -12.57 8.18 12.67
C HIS A 119 -14.08 8.42 12.61
N MET A 120 -14.60 9.39 13.37
CA MET A 120 -16.01 9.75 13.34
C MET A 120 -16.43 10.25 11.94
N ALA A 121 -15.62 11.10 11.31
CA ALA A 121 -15.89 11.57 9.95
C ALA A 121 -15.85 10.43 8.93
N ARG A 122 -14.93 9.48 9.08
CA ARG A 122 -14.86 8.26 8.25
C ARG A 122 -16.08 7.37 8.41
N MET A 123 -16.58 7.23 9.64
CA MET A 123 -17.80 6.47 9.93
C MET A 123 -19.04 7.17 9.41
N TRP A 124 -19.06 8.52 9.45
CA TRP A 124 -20.14 9.31 8.90
C TRP A 124 -20.18 9.19 7.38
N THR A 125 -19.05 9.27 6.68
CA THR A 125 -19.00 8.99 5.24
C THR A 125 -17.61 8.54 4.81
N THR A 126 -17.54 7.37 4.17
CA THR A 126 -16.29 6.75 3.72
C THR A 126 -15.73 7.36 2.43
N SER A 127 -16.50 8.21 1.74
CA SER A 127 -16.19 8.68 0.38
C SER A 127 -15.88 10.17 0.29
N ARG A 128 -15.19 10.73 1.30
CA ARG A 128 -14.77 12.14 1.31
C ARG A 128 -13.51 12.47 0.53
N SER A 129 -12.88 11.52 -0.16
CA SER A 129 -11.68 11.80 -0.98
C SER A 129 -11.94 12.84 -2.07
N LYS A 130 -13.17 12.91 -2.62
CA LYS A 130 -13.62 13.96 -3.55
C LYS A 130 -14.01 15.28 -2.85
N ALA A 131 -14.19 15.26 -1.53
CA ALA A 131 -14.65 16.38 -0.70
C ALA A 131 -13.55 16.86 0.27
N GLY A 132 -12.29 16.92 -0.19
CA GLY A 132 -11.15 17.44 0.58
C GLY A 132 -10.55 16.49 1.62
N GLY A 133 -11.13 15.29 1.82
CA GLY A 133 -10.60 14.26 2.72
C GLY A 133 -11.09 14.37 4.16
N TYR A 134 -10.24 13.94 5.10
CA TYR A 134 -10.55 13.83 6.52
C TYR A 134 -9.63 14.65 7.42
N GLY A 135 -8.75 15.46 6.84
CA GLY A 135 -7.89 16.35 7.62
C GLY A 135 -8.70 17.46 8.27
N LEU A 136 -8.20 17.97 9.40
CA LEU A 136 -8.84 19.02 10.19
C LEU A 136 -9.17 20.27 9.36
N GLU A 137 -8.31 20.64 8.40
CA GLU A 137 -8.58 21.71 7.42
C GLU A 137 -9.86 21.48 6.63
N SER A 138 -9.98 20.33 5.96
CA SER A 138 -11.13 20.02 5.13
C SER A 138 -12.40 19.86 5.96
N LEU A 139 -12.32 19.19 7.10
CA LEU A 139 -13.50 18.98 7.95
C LEU A 139 -13.99 20.28 8.59
N SER A 140 -13.08 21.14 9.07
CA SER A 140 -13.47 22.43 9.64
C SER A 140 -14.10 23.37 8.60
N ALA A 141 -13.56 23.39 7.37
CA ALA A 141 -14.17 24.12 6.26
C ALA A 141 -15.59 23.62 5.95
N ASP A 142 -15.75 22.31 5.81
CA ASP A 142 -17.01 21.70 5.38
C ASP A 142 -18.09 21.67 6.46
N LEU A 143 -17.72 21.43 7.72
CA LEU A 143 -18.67 21.14 8.81
C LEU A 143 -18.82 22.27 9.81
N LEU A 144 -17.81 23.13 9.96
CA LEU A 144 -17.87 24.27 10.90
C LEU A 144 -18.09 25.60 10.19
N GLY A 145 -18.00 25.64 8.85
CA GLY A 145 -18.07 26.87 8.06
C GLY A 145 -16.85 27.78 8.24
N HIS A 146 -15.80 27.30 8.91
CA HIS A 146 -14.56 28.03 9.16
C HIS A 146 -13.35 27.14 8.89
N ARG A 147 -12.66 27.39 7.78
CA ARG A 147 -11.47 26.64 7.37
C ARG A 147 -10.32 26.92 8.34
N LYS A 148 -9.77 25.87 8.95
CA LYS A 148 -8.47 25.94 9.62
C LYS A 148 -7.38 26.33 8.62
N VAL A 149 -6.66 27.42 8.90
CA VAL A 149 -5.54 27.86 8.06
C VAL A 149 -4.36 26.88 8.21
N PRO A 150 -3.75 26.37 7.13
CA PRO A 150 -2.58 25.52 7.20
C PRO A 150 -1.34 26.24 7.75
N MET A 151 -0.47 25.51 8.44
CA MET A 151 0.76 26.06 9.03
C MET A 151 1.64 26.76 7.99
N LYS A 152 1.77 26.19 6.78
CA LYS A 152 2.54 26.79 5.68
C LYS A 152 1.91 28.09 5.15
N GLU A 153 0.60 28.27 5.26
CA GLU A 153 -0.07 29.50 4.85
C GLU A 153 0.12 30.61 5.90
N ARG A 154 0.14 30.24 7.19
CA ARG A 154 0.23 31.18 8.31
C ARG A 154 1.65 31.59 8.69
N PHE A 155 2.61 30.65 8.66
CA PHE A 155 3.96 30.85 9.23
C PHE A 155 5.10 30.73 8.23
N ALA A 156 4.85 30.47 6.94
CA ALA A 156 5.94 30.36 5.98
C ALA A 156 6.58 31.73 5.69
N VAL A 157 7.90 31.77 5.76
CA VAL A 157 8.71 32.96 5.50
C VAL A 157 9.38 32.87 4.12
N PRO A 158 9.64 34.00 3.43
CA PRO A 158 10.40 33.98 2.18
C PRO A 158 11.81 33.42 2.37
N LYS A 159 12.25 32.52 1.50
CA LYS A 159 13.65 32.07 1.46
C LYS A 159 14.52 33.23 1.03
N LEU A 160 15.53 33.55 1.83
CA LEU A 160 16.51 34.56 1.45
C LEU A 160 17.39 34.06 0.30
N LYS A 161 17.64 34.92 -0.68
CA LYS A 161 18.65 34.69 -1.71
C LYS A 161 20.05 34.82 -1.11
N LYS A 162 21.07 34.44 -1.89
CA LYS A 162 22.49 34.58 -1.48
C LYS A 162 22.89 36.02 -1.12
N ASP A 163 22.15 37.02 -1.62
CA ASP A 163 22.36 38.45 -1.35
C ASP A 163 21.56 38.98 -0.13
N GLY A 164 20.84 38.10 0.58
CA GLY A 164 20.02 38.46 1.73
C GLY A 164 18.65 39.05 1.40
N THR A 165 18.27 39.16 0.12
CA THR A 165 16.93 39.63 -0.26
C THR A 165 15.89 38.51 -0.28
N PRO A 166 14.60 38.80 0.00
CA PRO A 166 13.53 37.80 -0.11
C PRO A 166 13.40 37.19 -1.51
N GLY A 167 13.43 35.87 -1.58
CA GLY A 167 13.13 35.07 -2.77
C GLY A 167 11.63 34.86 -2.98
N LYS A 168 11.27 34.23 -4.11
CA LYS A 168 9.88 33.85 -4.42
C LYS A 168 9.42 32.58 -3.68
N ASP A 169 10.37 31.71 -3.34
CA ASP A 169 10.08 30.48 -2.62
C ASP A 169 9.93 30.76 -1.13
N THR A 170 9.02 30.06 -0.46
CA THR A 170 8.85 30.14 1.00
C THR A 170 9.40 28.90 1.69
N LEU A 171 9.76 29.05 2.96
CA LEU A 171 10.18 28.01 3.88
C LEU A 171 9.31 28.12 5.13
N LEU A 172 8.82 26.99 5.64
CA LEU A 172 8.20 26.95 6.95
C LEU A 172 9.32 26.79 7.99
N PRO A 173 9.50 27.74 8.94
CA PRO A 173 10.46 27.58 10.01
C PRO A 173 10.12 26.36 10.90
N PRO A 174 11.11 25.78 11.59
CA PRO A 174 10.87 24.78 12.64
C PRO A 174 9.85 25.28 13.68
N VAL A 175 8.98 24.38 14.16
CA VAL A 175 7.86 24.74 15.06
C VAL A 175 8.32 25.29 16.41
N ASP A 176 9.48 24.87 16.89
CA ASP A 176 10.15 25.40 18.08
C ASP A 176 10.64 26.84 17.87
N GLU A 177 11.16 27.17 16.69
CA GLU A 177 11.49 28.55 16.33
C GLU A 177 10.24 29.42 16.27
N ILE A 178 9.14 28.92 15.67
CA ILE A 178 7.85 29.64 15.60
C ILE A 178 7.30 29.92 17.01
N GLN A 179 7.37 28.93 17.92
CA GLN A 179 6.87 29.07 19.28
C GLN A 179 7.71 30.06 20.13
N LEU A 180 9.03 30.12 19.88
CA LEU A 180 9.95 31.00 20.61
C LEU A 180 9.99 32.42 20.03
N ASP A 181 9.68 32.62 18.75
CA ASP A 181 9.68 33.93 18.11
C ASP A 181 8.60 34.85 18.69
N PRO A 182 8.96 35.95 19.38
CA PRO A 182 7.98 36.89 19.95
C PRO A 182 7.01 37.48 18.92
N ALA A 183 7.40 37.58 17.64
CA ALA A 183 6.56 38.08 16.57
C ALA A 183 5.50 37.07 16.12
N MET A 184 5.79 35.77 16.19
CA MET A 184 4.87 34.70 15.74
C MET A 184 4.12 34.02 16.89
N ARG A 185 4.62 34.12 18.11
CA ARG A 185 4.14 33.34 19.26
C ARG A 185 2.65 33.52 19.55
N ALA A 186 2.12 34.74 19.45
CA ALA A 186 0.69 34.98 19.68
C ALA A 186 -0.19 34.26 18.65
N GLU A 187 0.22 34.28 17.38
CA GLU A 187 -0.46 33.56 16.30
C GLU A 187 -0.28 32.05 16.41
N TRP A 188 0.89 31.59 16.87
CA TRP A 188 1.15 30.18 17.17
C TRP A 188 0.20 29.64 18.23
N ILE A 189 0.06 30.36 19.36
CA ILE A 189 -0.87 29.98 20.43
C ILE A 189 -2.32 29.93 19.91
N ASP A 190 -2.74 30.92 19.12
CA ASP A 190 -4.08 30.91 18.52
C ASP A 190 -4.26 29.73 17.56
N TYR A 191 -3.27 29.44 16.70
CA TYR A 191 -3.28 28.29 15.81
C TYR A 191 -3.44 26.97 16.58
N SER A 192 -2.55 26.69 17.53
CA SER A 192 -2.54 25.40 18.24
C SER A 192 -3.78 25.24 19.13
N THR A 193 -4.24 26.30 19.78
CA THR A 193 -5.48 26.21 20.60
C THR A 193 -6.75 26.11 19.77
N TYR A 194 -6.75 26.63 18.53
CA TYR A 194 -7.85 26.43 17.61
C TYR A 194 -7.99 24.97 17.20
N ASP A 195 -6.90 24.17 17.18
CA ASP A 195 -6.97 22.77 16.78
C ASP A 195 -7.73 21.92 17.80
N ALA A 196 -7.50 22.13 19.09
CA ALA A 196 -8.31 21.54 20.15
C ALA A 196 -9.78 22.01 20.09
N GLU A 197 -10.04 23.31 19.88
CA GLU A 197 -11.41 23.81 19.76
C GLU A 197 -12.14 23.25 18.53
N ALA A 198 -11.49 23.25 17.36
CA ALA A 198 -12.05 22.72 16.12
C ALA A 198 -12.33 21.23 16.25
N THR A 199 -11.43 20.48 16.90
CA THR A 199 -11.62 19.07 17.22
C THR A 199 -12.86 18.87 18.10
N TRP A 200 -13.02 19.65 19.17
CA TRP A 200 -14.21 19.57 20.03
C TRP A 200 -15.50 19.86 19.26
N ARG A 201 -15.53 20.96 18.50
CA ARG A 201 -16.71 21.36 17.69
C ARG A 201 -17.04 20.32 16.63
N LEU A 202 -16.03 19.76 15.97
CA LEU A 202 -16.22 18.67 15.00
C LEU A 202 -16.78 17.42 15.65
N ARG A 203 -16.32 17.06 16.84
CA ARG A 203 -16.86 15.93 17.60
C ARG A 203 -18.35 16.11 17.83
N GLU A 204 -18.81 17.28 18.26
CA GLU A 204 -20.22 17.55 18.48
C GLU A 204 -21.04 17.38 17.20
N VAL A 205 -20.62 18.04 16.11
CA VAL A 205 -21.30 17.96 14.80
C VAL A 205 -21.32 16.53 14.25
N LEU A 206 -20.21 15.80 14.38
CA LEU A 206 -20.11 14.42 13.90
C LEU A 206 -20.91 13.47 14.79
N ALA A 207 -20.97 13.69 16.10
CA ALA A 207 -21.79 12.91 17.01
C ALA A 207 -23.28 13.05 16.67
N ASP A 208 -23.75 14.26 16.34
CA ASP A 208 -25.12 14.49 15.87
C ASP A 208 -25.40 13.72 14.58
N LYS A 209 -24.50 13.82 13.59
CA LYS A 209 -24.63 13.12 12.31
C LYS A 209 -24.63 11.59 12.46
N LEU A 210 -23.83 11.05 13.38
CA LEU A 210 -23.80 9.62 13.66
C LEU A 210 -25.05 9.16 14.43
N ARG A 211 -25.60 10.01 15.32
CA ARG A 211 -26.88 9.75 16.02
C ARG A 211 -28.06 9.67 15.06
N GLU A 212 -28.07 10.49 14.03
CA GLU A 212 -29.10 10.47 12.98
C GLU A 212 -29.04 9.23 12.07
N ARG A 213 -27.91 8.51 12.06
CA ARG A 213 -27.68 7.38 11.16
C ARG A 213 -28.01 6.04 11.87
N PRO A 214 -29.11 5.33 11.49
CA PRO A 214 -29.55 4.14 12.21
C PRO A 214 -28.63 2.93 11.99
N TRP A 215 -28.25 2.26 13.08
CA TRP A 215 -27.39 1.06 13.02
C TRP A 215 -28.16 -0.22 13.32
N ALA A 216 -28.70 -0.33 14.54
CA ALA A 216 -29.46 -1.49 15.03
C ALA A 216 -30.76 -1.01 15.70
N GLN A 217 -31.61 -1.92 16.16
CA GLN A 217 -32.90 -1.55 16.75
C GLN A 217 -32.71 -0.61 17.95
N GLY A 218 -33.13 0.65 17.80
CA GLY A 218 -32.99 1.69 18.81
C GLY A 218 -31.56 2.25 18.98
N LEU A 219 -30.60 1.85 18.13
CA LEU A 219 -29.20 2.26 18.21
C LEU A 219 -28.75 2.94 16.91
N SER A 220 -27.81 3.86 17.05
CA SER A 220 -27.25 4.68 15.99
C SER A 220 -25.80 4.29 15.65
N MET A 221 -25.25 4.89 14.61
CA MET A 221 -23.83 4.72 14.29
C MET A 221 -22.92 5.36 15.35
N LEU A 222 -23.42 6.26 16.20
CA LEU A 222 -22.65 6.76 17.34
C LEU A 222 -22.44 5.63 18.37
N ASP A 223 -23.48 4.83 18.64
CA ASP A 223 -23.38 3.67 19.53
C ASP A 223 -22.41 2.63 18.99
N PHE A 224 -22.40 2.39 17.66
CA PHE A 224 -21.41 1.53 17.02
C PHE A 224 -19.99 2.07 17.21
N TYR A 225 -19.81 3.37 16.99
CA TYR A 225 -18.53 4.05 17.10
C TYR A 225 -17.95 3.94 18.52
N GLU A 226 -18.74 4.28 19.53
CA GLU A 226 -18.32 4.23 20.93
C GLU A 226 -18.07 2.79 21.39
N ARG A 227 -18.88 1.83 20.94
CA ARG A 227 -18.76 0.42 21.34
C ARG A 227 -17.57 -0.30 20.71
N TYR A 228 -17.25 -0.02 19.45
CA TYR A 228 -16.27 -0.81 18.70
C TYR A 228 -15.08 0.00 18.20
N ILE A 229 -15.30 1.19 17.63
CA ILE A 229 -14.22 1.94 16.98
C ILE A 229 -13.31 2.63 17.99
N VAL A 230 -13.85 3.17 19.08
CA VAL A 230 -13.05 3.77 20.16
C VAL A 230 -12.08 2.75 20.79
N PRO A 231 -12.54 1.58 21.28
CA PRO A 231 -11.61 0.58 21.82
C PRO A 231 -10.70 0.00 20.74
N PHE A 232 -11.17 -0.13 19.50
CA PHE A 232 -10.32 -0.60 18.41
C PHE A 232 -9.18 0.37 18.11
N ALA A 233 -9.42 1.69 18.14
CA ALA A 233 -8.38 2.69 17.98
C ALA A 233 -7.30 2.58 19.06
N VAL A 234 -7.67 2.25 20.31
CA VAL A 234 -6.72 1.97 21.40
C VAL A 234 -5.86 0.76 21.04
N VAL A 235 -6.49 -0.37 20.67
CA VAL A 235 -5.78 -1.59 20.23
C VAL A 235 -4.78 -1.30 19.11
N LEU A 236 -5.19 -0.55 18.08
CA LEU A 236 -4.31 -0.18 16.97
C LEU A 236 -3.09 0.62 17.46
N THR A 237 -3.30 1.63 18.30
CA THR A 237 -2.18 2.42 18.82
C THR A 237 -1.27 1.60 19.74
N ASP A 238 -1.80 0.65 20.52
CA ASP A 238 -0.95 -0.23 21.33
C ASP A 238 -0.13 -1.16 20.44
N MET A 239 -0.73 -1.75 19.38
CA MET A 239 0.00 -2.55 18.39
C MET A 239 1.12 -1.76 17.69
N GLU A 240 0.86 -0.50 17.31
CA GLU A 240 1.88 0.37 16.71
C GLU A 240 3.07 0.57 17.67
N ARG A 241 2.81 0.77 18.98
CA ARG A 241 3.87 0.91 20.00
C ARG A 241 4.65 -0.37 20.20
N GLU A 242 3.97 -1.51 20.23
CA GLU A 242 4.66 -2.80 20.35
C GLU A 242 5.52 -3.04 19.11
N GLY A 243 5.00 -2.81 17.89
CA GLY A 243 5.72 -3.09 16.65
C GLY A 243 6.09 -4.57 16.52
N ILE A 244 6.91 -4.90 15.52
CA ILE A 244 7.43 -6.27 15.31
C ILE A 244 8.95 -6.27 15.25
N ARG A 245 9.59 -7.22 15.94
CA ARG A 245 11.04 -7.36 15.92
C ARG A 245 11.53 -7.88 14.56
N VAL A 246 12.63 -7.31 14.09
CA VAL A 246 13.27 -7.62 12.81
C VAL A 246 14.75 -7.94 13.00
N ASP A 247 15.25 -8.93 12.26
CA ASP A 247 16.66 -9.29 12.25
C ASP A 247 17.46 -8.37 11.31
N VAL A 248 17.86 -7.24 11.85
CA VAL A 248 18.75 -6.26 11.20
C VAL A 248 20.23 -6.56 11.41
N LYS A 249 20.58 -7.64 12.12
CA LYS A 249 21.97 -7.98 12.46
C LYS A 249 22.56 -9.03 11.52
N GLU A 250 21.77 -10.02 11.13
CA GLU A 250 22.25 -11.13 10.29
C GLU A 250 21.46 -11.27 9.00
N HIS A 251 20.14 -11.53 9.08
CA HIS A 251 19.34 -11.87 7.90
C HIS A 251 19.21 -10.72 6.90
N LEU A 252 18.78 -9.52 7.34
CA LEU A 252 18.60 -8.38 6.43
C LEU A 252 19.90 -7.90 5.78
N PRO A 253 21.05 -7.74 6.50
CA PRO A 253 22.32 -7.41 5.88
C PRO A 253 22.78 -8.46 4.85
N ARG A 254 22.59 -9.76 5.14
CA ARG A 254 22.90 -10.83 4.19
C ARG A 254 22.00 -10.77 2.96
N ALA A 255 20.70 -10.55 3.16
CA ALA A 255 19.74 -10.38 2.08
C ALA A 255 20.09 -9.17 1.19
N GLN A 256 20.51 -8.05 1.79
CA GLN A 256 20.99 -6.88 1.06
C GLN A 256 22.21 -7.21 0.21
N MET A 257 23.24 -7.84 0.80
CA MET A 257 24.47 -8.19 0.10
C MET A 257 24.18 -9.10 -1.12
N LEU A 258 23.36 -10.15 -0.93
CA LEU A 258 22.98 -11.04 -2.02
C LEU A 258 22.18 -10.31 -3.10
N ALA A 259 21.23 -9.46 -2.70
CA ALA A 259 20.44 -8.66 -3.63
C ALA A 259 21.31 -7.70 -4.46
N GLU A 260 22.28 -7.04 -3.83
CA GLU A 260 23.19 -6.13 -4.51
C GLU A 260 24.13 -6.87 -5.48
N GLU A 261 24.63 -8.05 -5.11
CA GLU A 261 25.44 -8.92 -5.98
C GLU A 261 24.63 -9.41 -7.19
N GLU A 262 23.45 -9.97 -6.97
CA GLU A 262 22.58 -10.45 -8.04
C GLU A 262 22.11 -9.31 -8.96
N ARG A 263 21.82 -8.13 -8.39
CA ARG A 263 21.50 -6.94 -9.18
C ARG A 263 22.67 -6.53 -10.05
N ALA A 264 23.90 -6.53 -9.50
CA ALA A 264 25.09 -6.19 -10.25
C ALA A 264 25.32 -7.17 -11.41
N THR A 265 25.20 -8.48 -11.19
CA THR A 265 25.29 -9.50 -12.23
C THR A 265 24.23 -9.34 -13.31
N ALA A 266 22.95 -9.20 -12.94
CA ALA A 266 21.87 -9.04 -13.91
C ALA A 266 21.98 -7.70 -14.69
N THR A 267 22.46 -6.64 -14.04
CA THR A 267 22.77 -5.36 -14.70
C THR A 267 23.91 -5.54 -15.69
N GLU A 268 24.97 -6.26 -15.28
CA GLU A 268 26.13 -6.53 -16.11
C GLU A 268 25.76 -7.31 -17.37
N GLU A 269 24.98 -8.39 -17.24
CA GLU A 269 24.49 -9.19 -18.36
C GLU A 269 23.72 -8.35 -19.39
N PHE A 270 22.79 -7.51 -18.91
CA PHE A 270 22.03 -6.64 -19.79
C PHE A 270 22.92 -5.59 -20.47
N LEU A 271 23.81 -4.95 -19.72
CA LEU A 271 24.69 -3.91 -20.25
C LEU A 271 25.72 -4.47 -21.23
N GLN A 272 26.26 -5.67 -21.00
CA GLN A 272 27.15 -6.36 -21.96
C GLN A 272 26.43 -6.69 -23.27
N TRP A 273 25.17 -7.10 -23.19
CA TRP A 273 24.36 -7.29 -24.40
C TRP A 273 24.09 -5.96 -25.11
N ALA A 274 23.76 -4.90 -24.36
CA ALA A 274 23.50 -3.59 -24.93
C ALA A 274 24.75 -2.95 -25.59
N GLU A 275 25.93 -3.16 -24.98
CA GLU A 275 27.23 -2.65 -25.46
C GLU A 275 27.60 -3.17 -26.85
N GLN A 276 27.16 -4.38 -27.21
CA GLN A 276 27.37 -4.96 -28.55
C GLN A 276 26.72 -4.16 -29.67
N TYR A 277 25.67 -3.41 -29.34
CA TYR A 277 25.02 -2.50 -30.27
C TYR A 277 25.70 -1.14 -30.22
N MET A 278 25.94 -0.57 -29.03
CA MET A 278 26.63 0.70 -28.89
C MET A 278 27.44 0.78 -27.59
N PRO A 279 28.72 1.18 -27.62
CA PRO A 279 29.55 1.18 -26.41
C PRO A 279 29.05 2.14 -25.32
N GLU A 280 28.46 3.27 -25.72
CA GLU A 280 27.86 4.21 -24.78
C GLU A 280 26.72 3.58 -23.96
N ALA A 281 26.03 2.55 -24.48
CA ALA A 281 24.96 1.87 -23.76
C ALA A 281 25.44 1.23 -22.45
N ARG A 282 26.74 0.97 -22.31
CA ARG A 282 27.40 0.52 -21.08
C ARG A 282 27.21 1.47 -19.89
N ARG A 283 26.95 2.76 -20.16
CA ARG A 283 26.73 3.82 -19.17
C ARG A 283 25.25 4.10 -18.89
N MET A 284 24.35 3.34 -19.51
CA MET A 284 22.92 3.54 -19.35
C MET A 284 22.47 3.23 -17.92
N ASN A 285 21.58 4.07 -17.39
CA ASN A 285 20.92 3.82 -16.13
C ASN A 285 19.76 2.84 -16.36
N THR A 286 19.96 1.58 -15.97
CA THR A 286 18.96 0.49 -16.08
C THR A 286 17.71 0.73 -15.23
N GLY A 287 17.76 1.61 -14.24
CA GLY A 287 16.60 2.07 -13.48
C GLY A 287 15.74 3.13 -14.18
N SER A 288 16.24 3.75 -15.27
CA SER A 288 15.56 4.85 -15.96
C SER A 288 14.59 4.36 -17.03
N ASP A 289 13.29 4.39 -16.74
CA ASP A 289 12.23 4.08 -17.71
C ASP A 289 12.35 4.86 -19.03
N PRO A 290 12.66 6.18 -19.03
CA PRO A 290 12.90 6.91 -20.27
C PRO A 290 14.09 6.40 -21.10
N GLN A 291 15.21 6.06 -20.45
CA GLN A 291 16.39 5.54 -21.17
C GLN A 291 16.09 4.14 -21.73
N LYS A 292 15.51 3.23 -20.93
CA LYS A 292 15.08 1.91 -21.39
C LYS A 292 14.09 1.98 -22.55
N ALA A 293 13.06 2.82 -22.43
CA ALA A 293 12.05 2.96 -23.47
C ALA A 293 12.65 3.50 -24.77
N HIS A 294 13.55 4.48 -24.67
CA HIS A 294 14.25 4.98 -25.85
C HIS A 294 15.14 3.90 -26.46
N PHE A 295 15.96 3.24 -25.65
CA PHE A 295 16.87 2.18 -26.08
C PHE A 295 16.16 1.07 -26.84
N LEU A 296 15.03 0.58 -26.31
CA LEU A 296 14.34 -0.56 -26.91
C LEU A 296 13.51 -0.16 -28.13
N PHE A 297 12.74 0.92 -28.05
CA PHE A 297 11.64 1.17 -29.00
C PHE A 297 11.91 2.27 -30.01
N ALA A 298 12.89 3.14 -29.77
CA ALA A 298 13.19 4.20 -30.71
C ALA A 298 13.85 3.64 -31.99
N PRO A 299 13.69 4.27 -33.16
CA PRO A 299 12.82 5.41 -33.43
C PRO A 299 11.33 5.03 -33.39
N CYS A 300 10.53 5.88 -32.76
CA CYS A 300 9.09 5.67 -32.63
C CYS A 300 8.33 7.01 -32.69
N VAL A 301 7.00 6.95 -32.72
CA VAL A 301 6.15 8.14 -32.71
C VAL A 301 5.09 8.04 -31.62
N LYS A 302 4.66 9.20 -31.12
CA LYS A 302 3.63 9.29 -30.08
C LYS A 302 2.33 8.65 -30.55
N ALA A 303 1.78 7.74 -29.76
CA ALA A 303 0.56 7.01 -30.10
C ALA A 303 -0.74 7.79 -29.83
N LYS A 304 -0.68 8.81 -28.97
CA LYS A 304 -1.87 9.56 -28.53
C LYS A 304 -2.61 10.16 -29.73
N GLY A 305 -3.89 9.80 -29.88
CA GLY A 305 -4.75 10.29 -30.97
C GLY A 305 -4.49 9.65 -32.34
N ARG A 306 -3.65 8.61 -32.46
CA ARG A 306 -3.31 7.95 -33.73
C ARG A 306 -3.81 6.51 -33.77
N THR A 307 -4.42 6.11 -34.89
CA THR A 307 -4.77 4.70 -35.16
C THR A 307 -3.52 3.88 -35.46
N PRO A 308 -3.53 2.53 -35.33
CA PRO A 308 -2.37 1.69 -35.64
C PRO A 308 -1.75 1.95 -37.01
N ARG A 309 -2.59 2.10 -38.05
CA ARG A 309 -2.16 2.41 -39.42
C ARG A 309 -1.55 3.82 -39.54
N ALA A 310 -2.11 4.81 -38.84
CA ALA A 310 -1.58 6.16 -38.84
C ALA A 310 -0.23 6.25 -38.10
N ARG A 311 -0.03 5.44 -37.05
CA ARG A 311 1.26 5.32 -36.35
C ARG A 311 2.33 4.71 -37.25
N ASP A 312 2.02 3.60 -37.92
CA ASP A 312 2.95 2.95 -38.86
C ASP A 312 3.36 3.90 -40.00
N ALA A 313 2.40 4.61 -40.60
CA ALA A 313 2.69 5.62 -41.62
C ALA A 313 3.55 6.78 -41.09
N ALA A 314 3.28 7.27 -39.88
CA ALA A 314 4.08 8.31 -39.25
C ALA A 314 5.50 7.83 -38.92
N ARG A 315 5.65 6.62 -38.36
CA ARG A 315 6.96 6.01 -38.10
C ARG A 315 7.75 5.83 -39.40
N LYS A 316 7.13 5.36 -40.48
CA LYS A 316 7.78 5.27 -41.80
C LYS A 316 8.24 6.62 -42.33
N ARG A 317 7.46 7.69 -42.12
CA ARG A 317 7.89 9.07 -42.45
C ARG A 317 9.06 9.54 -41.59
N THR A 318 9.01 9.26 -40.28
CA THR A 318 10.10 9.53 -39.35
C THR A 318 11.37 8.81 -39.79
N LEU A 319 11.31 7.51 -40.08
CA LEU A 319 12.44 6.73 -40.60
C LEU A 319 12.97 7.29 -41.93
N ALA A 320 12.08 7.65 -42.86
CA ALA A 320 12.45 8.24 -44.14
C ALA A 320 13.12 9.62 -43.99
N LYS A 321 12.67 10.44 -43.03
CA LYS A 321 13.29 11.74 -42.69
C LYS A 321 14.75 11.57 -42.26
N PHE A 322 15.10 10.43 -41.69
CA PHE A 322 16.44 10.12 -41.19
C PHE A 322 17.30 9.32 -42.16
N GLY A 323 16.88 9.14 -43.42
CA GLY A 323 17.65 8.37 -44.40
C GLY A 323 17.78 6.87 -44.06
N ILE A 324 17.13 6.39 -42.99
CA ILE A 324 17.18 5.00 -42.53
C ILE A 324 16.29 4.19 -43.47
N ARG A 325 16.90 3.63 -44.52
CA ARG A 325 16.15 2.93 -45.59
C ARG A 325 15.46 1.67 -45.07
N ARG A 326 16.01 0.97 -44.08
CA ARG A 326 15.34 -0.11 -43.33
C ARG A 326 16.04 -0.41 -41.99
N PRO A 327 15.37 -0.35 -40.84
CA PRO A 327 15.83 -1.04 -39.64
C PRO A 327 15.28 -2.48 -39.71
N GLU A 328 15.80 -3.33 -40.59
CA GLU A 328 15.38 -4.75 -40.58
C GLU A 328 16.10 -5.49 -39.47
N ALA A 329 15.43 -6.52 -38.93
CA ALA A 329 15.98 -7.45 -37.95
C ALA A 329 17.43 -7.82 -38.28
N GLY A 330 18.37 -7.45 -37.39
CA GLY A 330 19.79 -7.77 -37.54
C GLY A 330 20.66 -6.77 -38.32
N HIS A 331 20.11 -5.68 -38.86
CA HIS A 331 20.88 -4.55 -39.44
C HIS A 331 21.10 -3.43 -38.41
N HIS A 332 21.90 -3.73 -37.39
CA HIS A 332 22.59 -2.71 -36.61
C HIS A 332 24.04 -2.69 -37.08
N PRO A 333 24.75 -1.55 -37.02
CA PRO A 333 26.20 -1.60 -37.16
C PRO A 333 26.68 -2.64 -36.15
N ARG A 334 27.44 -3.64 -36.61
CA ARG A 334 28.13 -4.61 -35.78
C ARG A 334 29.62 -4.31 -35.92
N ALA A 335 30.38 -4.48 -34.85
CA ALA A 335 31.82 -4.55 -34.99
C ALA A 335 32.15 -5.65 -36.02
N ASP A 336 32.87 -5.28 -37.08
CA ASP A 336 33.36 -6.22 -38.08
C ASP A 336 34.37 -7.16 -37.39
N PRO A 337 34.12 -8.47 -37.32
CA PRO A 337 35.04 -9.41 -36.68
C PRO A 337 36.42 -9.48 -37.36
N GLU A 338 36.59 -8.94 -38.58
CA GLU A 338 37.88 -8.85 -39.27
C GLU A 338 38.63 -7.52 -39.00
N ARG A 339 37.99 -6.52 -38.39
CA ARG A 339 38.67 -5.31 -37.88
C ARG A 339 39.18 -5.59 -36.47
N ASN A 340 40.49 -5.47 -36.27
CA ASN A 340 41.20 -5.77 -35.01
C ASN A 340 40.85 -4.87 -33.80
N GLU A 341 39.78 -4.08 -33.88
CA GLU A 341 39.23 -3.25 -32.81
C GLU A 341 37.71 -3.52 -32.75
N GLY A 342 37.32 -4.54 -31.97
CA GLY A 342 35.96 -5.11 -31.95
C GLY A 342 34.87 -4.23 -31.31
N VAL A 343 34.92 -2.90 -31.45
CA VAL A 343 34.01 -1.95 -30.79
C VAL A 343 33.72 -0.77 -31.73
N LEU A 344 32.44 -0.50 -32.03
CA LEU A 344 32.03 0.66 -32.87
C LEU A 344 32.26 1.98 -32.13
N THR A 345 32.97 2.93 -32.74
CA THR A 345 33.16 4.26 -32.13
C THR A 345 31.88 5.11 -32.19
N TRP A 346 31.85 6.21 -31.44
CA TRP A 346 30.78 7.21 -31.54
C TRP A 346 30.68 7.78 -32.96
N GLU A 347 31.82 7.99 -33.60
CA GLU A 347 31.94 8.45 -34.97
C GLU A 347 31.35 7.44 -35.97
N ASP A 348 31.62 6.13 -35.79
CA ASP A 348 31.04 5.07 -36.64
C ASP A 348 29.50 5.02 -36.54
N TRP A 349 28.96 5.23 -35.33
CA TRP A 349 27.51 5.30 -35.11
C TRP A 349 26.89 6.58 -35.68
N ARG A 350 27.56 7.73 -35.53
CA ARG A 350 27.10 9.01 -36.05
C ARG A 350 27.07 8.99 -37.58
N GLU A 351 28.08 8.42 -38.24
CA GLU A 351 28.09 8.24 -39.70
C GLU A 351 26.99 7.29 -40.18
N TRP A 352 26.61 6.28 -39.38
CA TRP A 352 25.51 5.37 -39.72
C TRP A 352 24.13 6.02 -39.58
N VAL A 353 23.90 6.78 -38.51
CA VAL A 353 22.58 7.37 -38.18
C VAL A 353 22.34 8.70 -38.90
N ASP A 354 23.39 9.49 -39.15
CA ASP A 354 23.33 10.80 -39.79
C ASP A 354 24.52 11.02 -40.77
N PRO A 355 24.58 10.26 -41.87
CA PRO A 355 25.69 10.33 -42.84
C PRO A 355 25.83 11.71 -43.51
N GLU A 356 24.78 12.53 -43.50
CA GLU A 356 24.74 13.87 -44.11
C GLU A 356 24.92 15.01 -43.08
N GLY A 357 25.07 14.71 -41.79
CA GLY A 357 25.29 15.69 -40.72
C GLY A 357 24.11 16.64 -40.48
N SER A 358 22.90 16.24 -40.85
CA SER A 358 21.69 17.09 -40.90
C SER A 358 20.73 16.89 -39.71
N MET A 359 20.96 15.89 -38.85
CA MET A 359 20.04 15.54 -37.75
C MET A 359 20.06 16.51 -36.57
N PHE A 360 21.17 17.22 -36.37
CA PHE A 360 21.36 18.13 -35.25
C PHE A 360 21.41 19.57 -35.78
N GLY A 361 20.37 20.37 -35.53
CA GLY A 361 20.44 21.81 -35.79
C GLY A 361 21.58 22.46 -34.99
N ASP A 362 21.96 23.71 -35.33
CA ASP A 362 23.10 24.43 -34.72
C ASP A 362 23.08 24.49 -33.17
N ASN A 363 21.94 24.20 -32.53
CA ASN A 363 21.74 24.19 -31.08
C ASN A 363 21.48 22.79 -30.47
N GLY A 364 21.45 21.70 -31.26
CA GLY A 364 21.21 20.33 -30.78
C GLY A 364 19.79 20.03 -30.28
N GLU A 365 18.84 20.96 -30.47
CA GLU A 365 17.43 20.78 -30.10
C GLU A 365 16.62 20.13 -31.23
N TRP A 366 15.72 19.22 -30.84
CA TRP A 366 14.85 18.48 -31.76
C TRP A 366 13.56 19.25 -32.05
N GLU A 367 13.20 19.38 -33.33
CA GLU A 367 12.05 20.19 -33.78
C GLU A 367 10.69 19.46 -33.77
N ASP A 368 10.64 18.12 -33.59
CA ASP A 368 9.39 17.33 -33.67
C ASP A 368 9.06 16.67 -32.32
N ASP A 369 8.18 17.33 -31.54
CA ASP A 369 7.71 16.89 -30.21
C ASP A 369 6.90 15.57 -30.21
N ASP A 370 6.59 15.03 -31.40
CA ASP A 370 5.73 13.87 -31.60
C ASP A 370 6.48 12.62 -32.12
N ALA A 371 7.81 12.68 -32.24
CA ALA A 371 8.66 11.57 -32.64
C ALA A 371 9.88 11.41 -31.71
N TRP A 372 10.27 10.16 -31.44
CA TRP A 372 11.58 9.87 -30.87
C TRP A 372 12.61 9.66 -31.97
N PRO A 373 13.75 10.35 -31.87
CA PRO A 373 14.91 10.09 -32.71
C PRO A 373 15.34 8.63 -32.68
N PRO A 374 16.13 8.17 -33.66
CA PRO A 374 16.98 7.00 -33.49
C PRO A 374 18.05 7.18 -32.39
N LEU A 375 18.41 8.43 -32.07
CA LEU A 375 19.45 8.76 -31.09
C LEU A 375 19.09 10.01 -30.27
N ARG A 376 19.12 9.91 -28.95
CA ARG A 376 18.74 11.01 -28.04
C ARG A 376 19.76 11.20 -26.91
N PRO A 377 20.09 12.45 -26.54
CA PRO A 377 20.96 12.70 -25.41
C PRO A 377 20.18 12.60 -24.09
N PHE A 378 20.78 11.96 -23.10
CA PHE A 378 20.34 11.95 -21.71
C PHE A 378 21.44 12.54 -20.83
N LYS A 379 21.08 13.47 -19.94
CA LYS A 379 22.05 14.03 -18.98
C LYS A 379 22.42 12.97 -17.94
N VAL A 380 23.71 12.67 -17.82
CA VAL A 380 24.28 11.76 -16.81
C VAL A 380 25.36 12.46 -16.01
N GLU A 381 25.64 12.00 -14.78
CA GLU A 381 26.75 12.53 -13.99
C GLU A 381 28.10 12.20 -14.64
N ASN A 382 29.02 13.16 -14.59
CA ASN A 382 30.36 13.03 -15.17
C ASN A 382 31.35 12.52 -14.11
N THR A 383 31.15 11.29 -13.65
CA THR A 383 31.96 10.64 -12.60
C THR A 383 33.42 10.40 -13.03
N GLU A 384 33.65 10.25 -14.33
CA GLU A 384 34.97 10.06 -14.94
C GLU A 384 35.77 11.36 -15.11
N GLY A 385 35.16 12.52 -14.84
CA GLY A 385 35.84 13.82 -14.95
C GLY A 385 36.23 14.19 -16.39
N VAL A 386 35.49 13.71 -17.40
CA VAL A 386 35.78 14.00 -18.80
C VAL A 386 35.62 15.50 -19.07
N ILE A 387 36.65 16.11 -19.65
CA ILE A 387 36.66 17.52 -20.02
C ILE A 387 36.23 17.62 -21.48
N GLU A 388 35.11 18.28 -21.74
CA GLU A 388 34.65 18.57 -23.12
C GLU A 388 35.69 19.43 -23.86
N GLU A 389 35.85 19.18 -25.15
CA GLU A 389 36.82 19.88 -25.99
C GLU A 389 36.60 21.41 -25.94
N GLY A 390 37.67 22.16 -25.69
CA GLY A 390 37.63 23.63 -25.52
C GLY A 390 37.14 24.13 -24.16
N ARG A 391 36.84 23.26 -23.19
CA ARG A 391 36.48 23.67 -21.81
C ARG A 391 37.67 23.53 -20.85
N PRO A 392 37.80 24.44 -19.86
CA PRO A 392 38.91 24.40 -18.91
C PRO A 392 38.72 23.36 -17.79
N ARG A 393 37.49 22.86 -17.56
CA ARG A 393 37.15 21.89 -16.51
C ARG A 393 35.96 21.03 -16.93
N ALA A 394 35.91 19.82 -16.39
CA ALA A 394 34.80 18.89 -16.54
C ALA A 394 33.50 19.49 -15.97
N LYS A 395 32.40 19.38 -16.73
CA LYS A 395 31.06 19.68 -16.20
C LYS A 395 30.63 18.61 -15.21
N LYS A 396 29.73 18.95 -14.29
CA LYS A 396 29.13 17.98 -13.36
C LYS A 396 28.29 16.92 -14.09
N GLN A 397 27.72 17.27 -15.24
CA GLN A 397 26.93 16.37 -16.08
C GLN A 397 27.41 16.44 -17.52
N ARG A 398 27.28 15.33 -18.24
CA ARG A 398 27.51 15.22 -19.69
C ARG A 398 26.32 14.58 -20.38
N ASP A 399 26.27 14.66 -21.69
CA ASP A 399 25.29 13.94 -22.49
C ASP A 399 25.75 12.49 -22.71
N LEU A 400 24.82 11.56 -22.48
CA LEU A 400 24.90 10.16 -22.88
C LEU A 400 23.96 9.96 -24.06
N TRP A 401 24.48 9.52 -25.20
CA TRP A 401 23.66 9.28 -26.37
C TRP A 401 23.17 7.84 -26.37
N VAL A 402 21.86 7.65 -26.25
CA VAL A 402 21.24 6.32 -26.20
C VAL A 402 20.65 6.01 -27.57
N PRO A 403 21.02 4.89 -28.22
CA PRO A 403 20.50 4.51 -29.53
C PRO A 403 19.19 3.74 -29.39
N GLY A 404 18.33 3.80 -30.40
CA GLY A 404 17.11 3.00 -30.47
C GLY A 404 17.27 1.71 -31.26
N LEU A 405 16.84 0.57 -30.68
CA LEU A 405 16.86 -0.76 -31.31
C LEU A 405 15.61 -1.06 -32.17
N GLY A 406 14.61 -0.19 -32.13
CA GLY A 406 13.46 -0.22 -33.03
C GLY A 406 12.45 -1.34 -32.78
N LEU A 407 12.41 -1.93 -31.57
CA LEU A 407 11.38 -2.91 -31.21
C LEU A 407 9.98 -2.31 -31.34
N GLU A 408 9.01 -3.13 -31.72
CA GLU A 408 7.61 -2.72 -31.71
C GLU A 408 7.09 -2.55 -30.26
N PRO A 409 6.55 -1.38 -29.89
CA PRO A 409 5.98 -1.17 -28.57
C PRO A 409 4.76 -2.05 -28.31
N VAL A 410 4.73 -2.74 -27.18
CA VAL A 410 3.59 -3.55 -26.73
C VAL A 410 2.52 -2.67 -26.06
N GLU A 411 2.95 -1.71 -25.22
CA GLU A 411 2.07 -0.77 -24.51
C GLU A 411 2.63 0.66 -24.53
N TYR A 412 1.75 1.62 -24.21
CA TYR A 412 2.07 3.05 -24.19
C TYR A 412 1.66 3.68 -22.86
N THR A 413 2.47 4.64 -22.41
CA THR A 413 2.16 5.53 -21.28
C THR A 413 0.94 6.40 -21.56
N ALA A 414 0.35 7.02 -20.52
CA ALA A 414 -0.73 8.00 -20.69
C ALA A 414 -0.37 9.19 -21.59
N GLY A 415 0.93 9.52 -21.68
CA GLY A 415 1.46 10.52 -22.60
C GLY A 415 1.53 10.07 -24.06
N GLY A 416 1.32 8.78 -24.34
CA GLY A 416 1.37 8.17 -25.67
C GLY A 416 2.76 7.68 -26.10
N TRP A 417 3.76 7.72 -25.23
CA TRP A 417 5.10 7.17 -25.51
C TRP A 417 5.20 5.69 -25.13
N PRO A 418 6.07 4.89 -25.78
CA PRO A 418 6.30 3.50 -25.38
C PRO A 418 6.57 3.37 -23.89
N ALA A 419 5.91 2.41 -23.24
CA ALA A 419 6.14 2.11 -21.84
C ALA A 419 7.28 1.08 -21.69
N ALA A 420 8.12 1.24 -20.67
CA ALA A 420 9.17 0.27 -20.31
C ALA A 420 8.97 -0.28 -18.89
N SER A 421 7.70 -0.44 -18.51
CA SER A 421 7.32 -1.01 -17.21
C SER A 421 7.76 -2.48 -17.10
N ALA A 422 7.83 -3.01 -15.89
CA ALA A 422 8.18 -4.42 -15.68
C ALA A 422 7.23 -5.40 -16.41
N ALA A 423 5.95 -5.04 -16.58
CA ALA A 423 4.99 -5.85 -17.34
C ALA A 423 5.31 -5.87 -18.83
N VAL A 424 5.66 -4.71 -19.41
CA VAL A 424 6.07 -4.62 -20.81
C VAL A 424 7.37 -5.39 -21.03
N LEU A 425 8.39 -5.19 -20.18
CA LEU A 425 9.67 -5.88 -20.30
C LEU A 425 9.50 -7.41 -20.21
N ARG A 426 8.63 -7.92 -19.33
CA ARG A 426 8.27 -9.34 -19.29
C ARG A 426 7.62 -9.83 -20.58
N SER A 427 6.71 -9.06 -21.17
CA SER A 427 6.10 -9.43 -22.45
C SER A 427 7.10 -9.43 -23.61
N VAL A 428 8.08 -8.53 -23.58
CA VAL A 428 9.10 -8.41 -24.62
C VAL A 428 10.16 -9.50 -24.49
N ALA A 429 10.59 -9.82 -23.26
CA ALA A 429 11.57 -10.86 -22.98
C ALA A 429 10.99 -12.28 -23.05
N GLY A 430 9.78 -12.47 -22.53
CA GLY A 430 9.25 -13.79 -22.19
C GLY A 430 9.92 -14.37 -20.93
N ASP A 431 9.93 -15.69 -20.85
CA ASP A 431 10.66 -16.49 -19.87
C ASP A 431 11.68 -17.41 -20.60
N PRO A 432 12.87 -16.89 -20.94
CA PRO A 432 13.92 -17.67 -21.59
C PRO A 432 14.54 -18.74 -20.67
N THR A 433 14.18 -18.75 -19.37
CA THR A 433 14.67 -19.72 -18.37
C THR A 433 13.75 -20.91 -18.18
N ALA A 434 12.53 -20.85 -18.72
CA ALA A 434 11.57 -21.95 -18.69
C ALA A 434 12.06 -23.18 -19.45
N ASP A 435 11.48 -24.35 -19.14
CA ASP A 435 11.70 -25.59 -19.88
C ASP A 435 10.36 -26.10 -20.47
N PRO A 436 10.15 -26.02 -21.80
CA PRO A 436 11.02 -25.38 -22.79
C PRO A 436 11.00 -23.83 -22.69
N PRO A 437 12.03 -23.13 -23.20
CA PRO A 437 12.10 -21.66 -23.15
C PRO A 437 10.91 -20.99 -23.83
N GLN A 438 10.34 -19.98 -23.17
CA GLN A 438 9.20 -19.22 -23.68
C GLN A 438 9.66 -17.82 -24.05
N TYR A 439 9.70 -17.50 -25.34
CA TYR A 439 10.25 -16.22 -25.78
C TYR A 439 9.18 -15.16 -26.02
N GLY A 440 9.53 -13.91 -25.70
CA GLY A 440 8.71 -12.72 -26.00
C GLY A 440 8.95 -12.16 -27.41
N THR A 441 8.46 -10.95 -27.65
CA THR A 441 8.54 -10.29 -28.97
C THR A 441 9.96 -9.99 -29.42
N ALA A 442 10.93 -9.88 -28.50
CA ALA A 442 12.33 -9.63 -28.84
C ALA A 442 12.95 -10.78 -29.66
N TYR A 443 12.52 -12.02 -29.47
CA TYR A 443 13.15 -13.18 -30.11
C TYR A 443 13.14 -13.09 -31.63
N GLN A 444 11.96 -12.86 -32.21
CA GLN A 444 11.84 -12.73 -33.66
C GLN A 444 12.44 -11.42 -34.17
N HIS A 445 12.37 -10.33 -33.38
CA HIS A 445 12.98 -9.04 -33.72
C HIS A 445 14.49 -9.15 -33.95
N PHE A 446 15.18 -9.97 -33.16
CA PHE A 446 16.62 -10.19 -33.27
C PHE A 446 17.00 -11.40 -34.14
N GLY A 447 16.07 -11.92 -34.96
CA GLY A 447 16.35 -12.95 -35.97
C GLY A 447 16.20 -14.40 -35.48
N GLY A 448 15.60 -14.62 -34.30
CA GLY A 448 15.41 -15.94 -33.72
C GLY A 448 16.72 -16.64 -33.38
N GLY A 449 16.66 -17.96 -33.15
CA GLY A 449 17.83 -18.78 -32.82
C GLY A 449 18.60 -18.26 -31.60
N GLU A 450 19.93 -18.32 -31.68
CA GLU A 450 20.83 -17.86 -30.62
C GLU A 450 20.77 -16.34 -30.39
N PRO A 451 20.78 -15.46 -31.42
CA PRO A 451 20.64 -14.01 -31.21
C PRO A 451 19.32 -13.62 -30.54
N GLY A 452 18.21 -14.24 -30.95
CA GLY A 452 16.90 -14.03 -30.33
C GLY A 452 16.86 -14.48 -28.87
N HIS A 453 17.49 -15.63 -28.56
CA HIS A 453 17.64 -16.12 -27.19
C HIS A 453 18.42 -15.13 -26.33
N LYS A 454 19.61 -14.70 -26.78
CA LYS A 454 20.46 -13.74 -26.03
C LYS A 454 19.74 -12.42 -25.73
N ALA A 455 18.99 -11.88 -26.69
CA ALA A 455 18.20 -10.68 -26.47
C ALA A 455 17.10 -10.88 -25.43
N CYS A 456 16.36 -12.00 -25.50
CA CYS A 456 15.34 -12.32 -24.51
C CYS A 456 15.96 -12.50 -23.11
N SER A 457 17.10 -13.19 -23.02
CA SER A 457 17.84 -13.38 -21.76
C SER A 457 18.30 -12.06 -21.16
N ALA A 458 18.91 -11.16 -21.94
CA ALA A 458 19.33 -9.85 -21.46
C ALA A 458 18.15 -8.99 -20.96
N LEU A 459 17.03 -8.99 -21.69
CA LEU A 459 15.82 -8.27 -21.28
C LEU A 459 15.17 -8.89 -20.05
N HIS A 460 15.26 -10.21 -19.91
CA HIS A 460 14.86 -10.92 -18.69
C HIS A 460 15.74 -10.50 -17.49
N SER A 461 17.06 -10.37 -17.67
CA SER A 461 17.95 -9.83 -16.62
C SER A 461 17.55 -8.40 -16.22
N LEU A 462 17.11 -7.56 -17.15
CA LEU A 462 16.59 -6.22 -16.84
C LEU A 462 15.26 -6.26 -16.05
N VAL A 463 14.37 -7.22 -16.33
CA VAL A 463 13.17 -7.47 -15.48
C VAL A 463 13.60 -7.87 -14.08
N THR A 464 14.61 -8.73 -13.97
CA THR A 464 15.18 -9.19 -12.72
C THR A 464 15.75 -8.03 -11.90
N VAL A 465 16.53 -7.12 -12.50
CA VAL A 465 17.02 -5.90 -11.85
C VAL A 465 15.88 -5.11 -11.20
N GLY A 466 14.81 -4.83 -11.96
CA GLY A 466 13.66 -4.10 -11.42
C GLY A 466 12.94 -4.81 -10.27
N ALA A 467 12.87 -6.15 -10.30
CA ALA A 467 12.32 -6.95 -9.20
C ALA A 467 13.22 -6.88 -7.95
N ILE A 468 14.54 -6.92 -8.11
CA ILE A 468 15.50 -6.81 -7.01
C ILE A 468 15.47 -5.40 -6.39
N ASP A 469 15.46 -4.35 -7.22
CA ASP A 469 15.35 -2.97 -6.74
C ASP A 469 14.06 -2.75 -5.94
N THR A 470 12.97 -3.40 -6.34
CA THR A 470 11.71 -3.40 -5.57
C THR A 470 11.91 -4.06 -4.20
N MET A 471 12.65 -5.17 -4.11
CA MET A 471 12.95 -5.84 -2.83
C MET A 471 13.83 -4.98 -1.92
N LEU A 472 14.88 -4.38 -2.48
CA LEU A 472 15.80 -3.50 -1.75
C LEU A 472 15.09 -2.25 -1.22
N SER A 473 14.42 -1.51 -2.10
CA SER A 473 13.85 -0.19 -1.77
C SER A 473 12.59 -0.25 -0.92
N ASN A 474 11.76 -1.28 -1.07
CA ASN A 474 10.48 -1.35 -0.34
C ASN A 474 10.52 -2.22 0.92
N PHE A 475 11.48 -3.13 1.04
CA PHE A 475 11.51 -4.11 2.13
C PHE A 475 12.86 -4.12 2.86
N ILE A 476 13.95 -4.47 2.18
CA ILE A 476 15.24 -4.72 2.87
C ILE A 476 15.80 -3.46 3.52
N LEU A 477 15.91 -2.35 2.78
CA LEU A 477 16.48 -1.12 3.32
C LEU A 477 15.56 -0.45 4.33
N PRO A 478 14.23 -0.29 4.09
CA PRO A 478 13.34 0.31 5.09
C PRO A 478 13.29 -0.45 6.41
N LEU A 479 13.26 -1.79 6.40
CA LEU A 479 13.23 -2.57 7.64
C LEU A 479 14.51 -2.38 8.47
N GLN A 480 15.66 -2.17 7.81
CA GLN A 480 16.92 -1.89 8.51
C GLN A 480 16.97 -0.46 9.07
N THR A 481 16.51 0.54 8.31
CA THR A 481 16.62 1.94 8.71
C THR A 481 15.55 2.39 9.69
N MET A 482 14.40 1.71 9.72
CA MET A 482 13.25 2.06 10.57
C MET A 482 13.17 1.25 11.86
N ALA A 483 14.10 0.31 12.09
CA ALA A 483 14.17 -0.43 13.34
C ALA A 483 14.67 0.47 14.49
N ASP A 484 14.01 0.40 15.64
CA ASP A 484 14.41 1.12 16.87
C ASP A 484 15.62 0.47 17.56
N GLU A 485 16.03 0.99 18.72
CA GLU A 485 17.11 0.40 19.53
C GLU A 485 16.83 -1.05 20.00
N ASN A 486 15.55 -1.44 20.07
CA ASN A 486 15.11 -2.79 20.45
C ASN A 486 14.95 -3.70 19.22
N LEU A 487 15.36 -3.23 18.04
CA LEU A 487 15.28 -3.93 16.77
C LEU A 487 13.82 -4.15 16.31
N ARG A 488 12.91 -3.25 16.67
CA ARG A 488 11.48 -3.32 16.35
C ARG A 488 11.10 -2.27 15.33
N VAL A 489 10.21 -2.65 14.42
CA VAL A 489 9.65 -1.78 13.39
C VAL A 489 8.21 -1.44 13.75
N HIS A 490 7.92 -0.14 13.77
CA HIS A 490 6.63 0.42 14.21
C HIS A 490 5.88 1.01 13.00
N CYS A 491 5.09 0.19 12.31
CA CYS A 491 4.28 0.69 11.19
C CYS A 491 3.07 1.48 11.71
N SER A 492 2.64 2.51 10.98
CA SER A 492 1.38 3.21 11.26
C SER A 492 0.20 2.48 10.61
N LEU A 493 -0.78 2.09 11.41
CA LEU A 493 -2.04 1.42 11.06
C LEU A 493 -3.16 2.45 10.90
N ASN A 494 -3.90 2.38 9.80
CA ASN A 494 -4.91 3.38 9.46
C ASN A 494 -6.26 2.77 9.11
N LEU A 495 -7.34 3.36 9.64
CA LEU A 495 -8.74 3.06 9.29
C LEU A 495 -9.23 3.84 8.07
N ASN A 496 -8.41 3.91 7.02
CA ASN A 496 -8.63 4.85 5.90
C ASN A 496 -9.13 4.20 4.61
N THR A 497 -9.36 2.88 4.58
CA THR A 497 -9.87 2.19 3.39
C THR A 497 -11.39 2.25 3.31
N ASP A 498 -11.96 2.20 2.11
CA ASP A 498 -13.43 2.31 1.92
C ASP A 498 -14.17 1.10 2.45
N THR A 499 -13.51 -0.06 2.53
CA THR A 499 -14.06 -1.30 3.07
C THR A 499 -13.85 -1.42 4.59
N GLY A 500 -12.97 -0.61 5.18
CA GLY A 500 -12.60 -0.66 6.59
C GLY A 500 -11.47 -1.64 6.93
N ARG A 501 -10.85 -2.29 5.93
CA ARG A 501 -9.58 -2.99 6.13
C ARG A 501 -8.50 -1.99 6.62
N LEU A 502 -7.60 -2.46 7.46
CA LEU A 502 -6.45 -1.66 7.88
C LEU A 502 -5.51 -1.42 6.70
N SER A 503 -4.85 -0.27 6.68
CA SER A 503 -3.66 -0.06 5.85
C SER A 503 -2.46 0.30 6.72
N ALA A 504 -1.29 -0.23 6.35
CA ALA A 504 -0.03 0.04 7.03
C ALA A 504 0.84 0.98 6.19
N ARG A 505 1.57 1.87 6.86
CA ARG A 505 2.56 2.75 6.23
C ARG A 505 3.76 2.92 7.16
N ARG A 506 4.90 3.30 6.58
CA ARG A 506 6.15 3.61 7.29
C ARG A 506 6.67 2.48 8.21
N PRO A 507 6.97 1.27 7.69
CA PRO A 507 6.81 0.79 6.32
C PRO A 507 5.45 0.10 6.08
N ASN A 508 5.12 -0.24 4.83
CA ASN A 508 3.88 -0.95 4.53
C ASN A 508 4.03 -2.44 4.85
N LEU A 509 3.68 -2.84 6.07
CA LEU A 509 3.74 -4.23 6.51
C LEU A 509 2.59 -5.09 5.96
N GLN A 510 1.51 -4.49 5.45
CA GLN A 510 0.37 -5.23 4.88
C GLN A 510 0.67 -5.86 3.52
N ASN A 511 1.63 -5.34 2.75
CA ASN A 511 1.89 -5.78 1.38
C ASN A 511 3.27 -6.45 1.25
N GLN A 512 3.53 -7.49 2.03
CA GLN A 512 4.75 -8.29 1.89
C GLN A 512 4.75 -9.12 0.59
N PRO A 513 5.93 -9.41 0.00
CA PRO A 513 6.01 -10.26 -1.19
C PRO A 513 5.35 -11.61 -0.93
N ALA A 514 4.56 -12.13 -1.87
CA ALA A 514 4.02 -13.49 -1.76
C ALA A 514 5.16 -14.51 -1.61
N LEU A 515 4.95 -15.62 -0.88
CA LEU A 515 6.02 -16.58 -0.57
C LEU A 515 6.75 -17.06 -1.82
N GLU A 516 6.02 -17.34 -2.90
CA GLU A 516 6.59 -17.78 -4.18
C GLU A 516 7.37 -16.69 -4.93
N LYS A 517 7.26 -15.43 -4.51
CA LYS A 517 7.96 -14.27 -5.06
C LYS A 517 8.98 -13.68 -4.10
N ASP A 518 9.08 -14.23 -2.88
CA ASP A 518 9.93 -13.73 -1.82
C ASP A 518 11.36 -14.26 -1.97
N ARG A 519 12.08 -13.72 -2.97
CA ARG A 519 13.43 -14.15 -3.36
C ARG A 519 14.43 -14.17 -2.22
N TYR A 520 14.29 -13.24 -1.27
CA TYR A 520 15.23 -13.05 -0.16
C TYR A 520 14.65 -13.44 1.19
N GLN A 521 13.51 -14.14 1.20
CA GLN A 521 12.83 -14.57 2.43
C GLN A 521 12.65 -13.40 3.40
N ILE A 522 12.09 -12.28 2.94
CA ILE A 522 11.84 -11.09 3.75
C ILE A 522 11.05 -11.43 5.01
N ARG A 523 10.08 -12.35 4.94
CA ARG A 523 9.32 -12.80 6.13
C ARG A 523 10.19 -13.40 7.23
N LYS A 524 11.35 -13.97 6.89
CA LYS A 524 12.27 -14.58 7.85
C LYS A 524 12.98 -13.54 8.72
N ALA A 525 13.05 -12.29 8.25
CA ALA A 525 13.55 -11.18 9.05
C ALA A 525 12.67 -10.91 10.27
N PHE A 526 11.36 -11.10 10.17
CA PHE A 526 10.44 -10.87 11.28
C PHE A 526 10.50 -12.03 12.26
N CYS A 527 10.95 -11.76 13.47
CA CYS A 527 11.28 -12.80 14.44
C CYS A 527 10.88 -12.41 15.87
N ALA A 528 10.61 -13.40 16.71
CA ALA A 528 10.36 -13.18 18.13
C ALA A 528 11.62 -12.64 18.83
N ALA A 529 11.42 -11.93 19.95
CA ALA A 529 12.48 -11.61 20.88
C ALA A 529 13.05 -12.88 21.56
N PRO A 530 14.31 -12.87 22.03
CA PRO A 530 14.86 -14.00 22.78
C PRO A 530 13.99 -14.37 23.99
N GLY A 531 13.67 -15.66 24.13
CA GLY A 531 12.77 -16.17 25.18
C GLY A 531 11.28 -16.14 24.82
N ASN A 532 10.92 -15.55 23.68
CA ASN A 532 9.55 -15.46 23.19
C ASN A 532 9.32 -16.34 21.94
N LYS A 533 8.04 -16.54 21.62
CA LYS A 533 7.56 -17.11 20.36
C LYS A 533 6.56 -16.19 19.68
N LEU A 534 6.48 -16.32 18.37
CA LEU A 534 5.35 -15.82 17.60
C LEU A 534 4.25 -16.87 17.62
N VAL A 535 3.02 -16.43 17.85
CA VAL A 535 1.81 -17.23 17.65
C VAL A 535 1.03 -16.55 16.54
N ILE A 536 0.91 -17.23 15.41
CA ILE A 536 0.41 -16.68 14.15
C ILE A 536 -0.88 -17.43 13.83
N ALA A 537 -1.95 -16.72 13.51
CA ALA A 537 -3.22 -17.33 13.13
C ALA A 537 -3.89 -16.59 11.97
N ASP A 538 -4.40 -17.33 10.99
CA ASP A 538 -5.01 -16.81 9.77
C ASP A 538 -6.39 -17.45 9.53
N TYR A 539 -7.35 -16.64 9.09
CA TYR A 539 -8.67 -17.18 8.76
C TYR A 539 -8.67 -17.94 7.42
N GLY A 540 -9.16 -19.18 7.46
CA GLY A 540 -9.36 -19.98 6.26
C GLY A 540 -10.48 -19.43 5.35
N GLN A 541 -10.12 -18.75 4.26
CA GLN A 541 -11.04 -18.26 3.22
C GLN A 541 -12.17 -17.36 3.75
N LEU A 542 -11.85 -16.43 4.65
CA LEU A 542 -12.81 -15.58 5.37
C LEU A 542 -13.87 -14.92 4.48
N GLU A 543 -13.46 -14.28 3.38
CA GLU A 543 -14.40 -13.59 2.49
C GLU A 543 -15.45 -14.52 1.87
N LEU A 544 -15.10 -15.78 1.57
CA LEU A 544 -16.06 -16.75 1.04
C LEU A 544 -17.02 -17.25 2.11
N ARG A 545 -16.58 -17.36 3.37
CA ARG A 545 -17.44 -17.67 4.52
C ARG A 545 -18.42 -16.53 4.79
N VAL A 546 -17.95 -15.28 4.72
CA VAL A 546 -18.81 -14.09 4.81
C VAL A 546 -19.82 -14.08 3.67
N LEU A 547 -19.41 -14.35 2.42
CA LEU A 547 -20.34 -14.47 1.29
C LEU A 547 -21.41 -15.55 1.53
N ALA A 548 -21.00 -16.74 1.96
CA ALA A 548 -21.93 -17.84 2.27
C ALA A 548 -22.96 -17.45 3.33
N HIS A 549 -22.52 -16.76 4.38
CA HIS A 549 -23.40 -16.22 5.41
C HIS A 549 -24.36 -15.15 4.88
N MET A 550 -23.84 -14.13 4.17
CA MET A 550 -24.62 -12.99 3.69
C MET A 550 -25.66 -13.41 2.65
N ALA A 551 -25.29 -14.31 1.74
CA ALA A 551 -26.20 -14.85 0.73
C ALA A 551 -27.09 -15.98 1.28
N ARG A 552 -26.80 -16.51 2.48
CA ARG A 552 -27.41 -17.73 3.02
C ARG A 552 -27.38 -18.90 2.04
N CYS A 553 -26.27 -19.01 1.30
CA CYS A 553 -26.14 -19.97 0.21
C CYS A 553 -25.95 -21.38 0.75
N LYS A 554 -26.96 -22.23 0.63
CA LYS A 554 -26.98 -23.58 1.21
C LYS A 554 -25.80 -24.43 0.73
N SER A 555 -25.56 -24.44 -0.59
CA SER A 555 -24.45 -25.19 -1.20
C SER A 555 -23.08 -24.80 -0.62
N MET A 556 -22.86 -23.49 -0.36
CA MET A 556 -21.62 -23.02 0.26
C MET A 556 -21.54 -23.36 1.75
N ILE A 557 -22.64 -23.21 2.49
CA ILE A 557 -22.71 -23.55 3.92
C ILE A 557 -22.41 -25.04 4.12
N ASP A 558 -23.09 -25.90 3.37
CA ASP A 558 -22.90 -27.36 3.43
C ASP A 558 -21.47 -27.76 3.02
N ALA A 559 -20.89 -27.08 2.02
CA ALA A 559 -19.51 -27.31 1.60
C ALA A 559 -18.49 -26.93 2.68
N PHE A 560 -18.68 -25.83 3.39
CA PHE A 560 -17.80 -25.44 4.50
C PHE A 560 -17.98 -26.34 5.73
N ALA A 561 -19.22 -26.75 6.04
CA ALA A 561 -19.50 -27.68 7.13
C ALA A 561 -18.92 -29.08 6.87
N SER A 562 -18.81 -29.48 5.61
CA SER A 562 -18.17 -30.74 5.20
C SER A 562 -16.64 -30.72 5.33
N GLY A 563 -16.03 -29.54 5.50
CA GLY A 563 -14.58 -29.36 5.55
C GLY A 563 -13.88 -29.41 4.19
N GLY A 564 -12.54 -29.30 4.25
CA GLY A 564 -11.61 -29.42 3.13
C GLY A 564 -11.52 -28.23 2.17
N ASP A 565 -10.86 -28.45 1.02
CA ASP A 565 -10.50 -27.36 0.10
C ASP A 565 -11.68 -26.95 -0.79
N PHE A 566 -12.34 -25.85 -0.41
CA PHE A 566 -13.47 -25.28 -1.15
C PHE A 566 -13.16 -25.04 -2.64
N HIS A 567 -11.94 -24.62 -2.97
CA HIS A 567 -11.53 -24.38 -4.36
C HIS A 567 -11.43 -25.67 -5.18
N SER A 568 -11.00 -26.79 -4.57
CA SER A 568 -10.99 -28.10 -5.22
C SER A 568 -12.40 -28.58 -5.52
N ARG A 569 -13.34 -28.37 -4.60
CA ARG A 569 -14.78 -28.68 -4.82
C ARG A 569 -15.34 -27.85 -5.97
N THR A 570 -14.96 -26.57 -6.08
CA THR A 570 -15.34 -25.75 -7.25
C THR A 570 -14.71 -26.27 -8.54
N ALA A 571 -13.43 -26.64 -8.55
CA ALA A 571 -12.76 -27.19 -9.73
C ALA A 571 -13.42 -28.49 -10.23
N MET A 572 -13.82 -29.38 -9.31
CA MET A 572 -14.57 -30.60 -9.63
C MET A 572 -15.90 -30.29 -10.35
N GLY A 573 -16.61 -29.22 -9.95
CA GLY A 573 -17.83 -28.78 -10.64
C GLY A 573 -17.58 -28.09 -11.98
N MET A 574 -16.40 -27.50 -12.18
CA MET A 574 -16.04 -26.79 -13.41
C MET A 574 -15.58 -27.71 -14.55
N TYR A 575 -14.93 -28.83 -14.22
CA TYR A 575 -14.22 -29.65 -15.19
C TYR A 575 -14.64 -31.12 -15.09
N ASP A 576 -15.28 -31.64 -16.14
CA ASP A 576 -15.78 -33.02 -16.17
C ASP A 576 -14.64 -34.05 -15.97
N TYR A 577 -13.47 -33.84 -16.57
CA TYR A 577 -12.32 -34.74 -16.42
C TYR A 577 -11.74 -34.79 -15.00
N ILE A 578 -11.93 -33.74 -14.19
CA ILE A 578 -11.52 -33.75 -12.78
C ILE A 578 -12.50 -34.59 -11.95
N ARG A 579 -13.80 -34.48 -12.24
CA ARG A 579 -14.82 -35.32 -11.62
C ARG A 579 -14.57 -36.80 -11.95
N ASP A 580 -14.31 -37.11 -13.21
CA ASP A 580 -14.00 -38.48 -13.64
C ASP A 580 -12.74 -39.03 -12.94
N ALA A 581 -11.69 -38.21 -12.77
CA ALA A 581 -10.47 -38.60 -12.06
C ALA A 581 -10.69 -38.86 -10.56
N LEU A 582 -11.63 -38.16 -9.91
CA LEU A 582 -12.03 -38.44 -8.54
C LEU A 582 -12.84 -39.74 -8.44
N GLU A 583 -13.81 -39.92 -9.34
CA GLU A 583 -14.66 -41.12 -9.37
C GLU A 583 -13.86 -42.40 -9.67
N ASN A 584 -12.84 -42.31 -10.51
CA ASN A 584 -11.93 -43.41 -10.81
C ASN A 584 -10.87 -43.67 -9.71
N GLY A 585 -10.79 -42.80 -8.69
CA GLY A 585 -9.81 -42.92 -7.61
C GLY A 585 -8.37 -42.57 -8.02
N ASP A 586 -8.20 -41.79 -9.09
CA ASP A 586 -6.88 -41.32 -9.54
C ASP A 586 -6.32 -40.23 -8.62
N CYS A 587 -7.20 -39.44 -8.02
CA CYS A 587 -6.88 -38.44 -7.01
C CYS A 587 -7.88 -38.46 -5.85
N LEU A 588 -7.53 -37.77 -4.77
CA LEU A 588 -8.38 -37.62 -3.58
C LEU A 588 -8.82 -36.18 -3.45
N LEU A 589 -10.08 -35.95 -3.06
CA LEU A 589 -10.55 -34.61 -2.75
C LEU A 589 -9.92 -34.10 -1.45
N GLU A 590 -9.87 -34.98 -0.44
CA GLU A 590 -9.41 -34.71 0.93
C GLU A 590 -8.66 -35.94 1.48
N TRP A 591 -7.80 -35.72 2.47
CA TRP A 591 -7.08 -36.77 3.20
C TRP A 591 -6.80 -36.32 4.64
N ASP A 592 -7.03 -37.23 5.58
CA ASP A 592 -6.68 -37.06 6.98
C ASP A 592 -5.25 -37.54 7.21
N ASP A 593 -4.32 -36.59 7.41
CA ASP A 593 -2.90 -36.89 7.56
C ASP A 593 -2.60 -37.71 8.84
N SER A 594 -3.52 -37.78 9.81
CA SER A 594 -3.40 -38.67 10.98
C SER A 594 -3.48 -40.15 10.60
N GLN A 595 -4.02 -40.48 9.42
CA GLN A 595 -4.14 -41.83 8.89
C GLN A 595 -2.88 -42.32 8.15
N GLY A 596 -1.82 -41.51 8.15
CA GLY A 596 -0.53 -41.85 7.55
C GLY A 596 -0.35 -41.34 6.12
N ALA A 597 0.56 -41.97 5.37
CA ALA A 597 0.95 -41.51 4.05
C ALA A 597 -0.19 -41.60 3.03
N ARG A 598 -0.34 -40.53 2.24
CA ARG A 598 -1.40 -40.38 1.23
C ARG A 598 -1.27 -41.47 0.14
N PRO A 599 -2.32 -42.27 -0.14
CA PRO A 599 -2.25 -43.34 -1.14
C PRO A 599 -2.31 -42.81 -2.58
N LYS A 600 -2.83 -41.59 -2.77
CA LYS A 600 -3.01 -40.92 -4.05
C LYS A 600 -2.83 -39.41 -3.88
N PRO A 601 -2.47 -38.66 -4.94
CA PRO A 601 -2.35 -37.21 -4.85
C PRO A 601 -3.70 -36.56 -4.55
N LEU A 602 -3.68 -35.44 -3.84
CA LEU A 602 -4.87 -34.61 -3.66
C LEU A 602 -5.20 -33.87 -4.98
N LEU A 603 -6.48 -33.59 -5.22
CA LEU A 603 -6.95 -32.81 -6.37
C LEU A 603 -6.18 -31.48 -6.49
N LYS A 604 -5.97 -30.79 -5.37
CA LYS A 604 -5.22 -29.52 -5.31
C LYS A 604 -3.77 -29.64 -5.80
N ASN A 605 -3.19 -30.83 -5.78
CA ASN A 605 -1.83 -31.10 -6.23
C ASN A 605 -1.81 -31.55 -7.70
N GLN A 606 -2.68 -32.49 -8.08
CA GLN A 606 -2.72 -33.02 -9.45
C GLN A 606 -3.29 -32.02 -10.45
N PHE A 607 -4.33 -31.28 -10.07
CA PHE A 607 -5.03 -30.29 -10.91
C PHE A 607 -4.81 -28.87 -10.36
N ALA A 608 -3.57 -28.54 -10.02
CA ALA A 608 -3.21 -27.28 -9.38
C ALA A 608 -3.57 -26.05 -10.23
N SER A 609 -3.49 -26.16 -11.57
CA SER A 609 -3.82 -25.07 -12.50
C SER A 609 -5.33 -24.78 -12.51
N GLU A 610 -6.15 -25.83 -12.60
CA GLU A 610 -7.60 -25.76 -12.58
C GLU A 610 -8.12 -25.30 -11.23
N ARG A 611 -7.55 -25.80 -10.13
CA ARG A 611 -7.84 -25.32 -8.79
C ARG A 611 -7.49 -23.84 -8.63
N ARG A 612 -6.41 -23.36 -9.28
CA ARG A 612 -6.09 -21.93 -9.34
C ARG A 612 -7.13 -21.13 -10.11
N LYS A 613 -7.61 -21.62 -11.26
CA LYS A 613 -8.71 -20.98 -12.02
C LYS A 613 -10.01 -20.93 -11.20
N ALA A 614 -10.34 -22.01 -10.50
CA ALA A 614 -11.49 -22.09 -9.58
C ALA A 614 -11.36 -21.11 -8.41
N LYS A 615 -10.16 -20.98 -7.84
CA LYS A 615 -9.86 -19.95 -6.83
C LYS A 615 -10.10 -18.55 -7.39
N VAL A 616 -9.56 -18.24 -8.57
CA VAL A 616 -9.79 -16.95 -9.25
C VAL A 616 -11.28 -16.71 -9.49
N LEU A 617 -12.04 -17.74 -9.89
CA LEU A 617 -13.50 -17.63 -10.08
C LEU A 617 -14.21 -17.23 -8.79
N ASN A 618 -13.98 -17.97 -7.70
CA ASN A 618 -14.67 -17.75 -6.43
C ASN A 618 -14.44 -16.33 -5.91
N PHE A 619 -13.21 -15.82 -5.98
CA PHE A 619 -12.91 -14.44 -5.60
C PHE A 619 -13.46 -13.42 -6.61
N SER A 620 -13.39 -13.71 -7.91
CA SER A 620 -13.92 -12.83 -8.96
C SER A 620 -15.43 -12.59 -8.82
N ILE A 621 -16.19 -13.60 -8.39
CA ILE A 621 -17.63 -13.50 -8.15
C ILE A 621 -17.94 -12.69 -6.89
N ALA A 622 -17.19 -12.91 -5.80
CA ALA A 622 -17.27 -12.06 -4.61
C ALA A 622 -17.02 -10.58 -4.95
N TYR A 623 -16.23 -10.29 -5.98
CA TYR A 623 -15.89 -8.92 -6.40
C TYR A 623 -16.71 -8.37 -7.57
N GLY A 624 -17.72 -9.11 -8.06
CA GLY A 624 -18.57 -8.67 -9.16
C GLY A 624 -17.81 -8.47 -10.48
N LYS A 625 -16.79 -9.30 -10.75
CA LYS A 625 -16.02 -9.27 -12.01
C LYS A 625 -16.91 -9.68 -13.19
N THR A 626 -16.70 -9.05 -14.34
CA THR A 626 -17.50 -9.32 -15.56
C THR A 626 -16.94 -10.51 -16.34
N PRO A 627 -17.75 -11.18 -17.19
CA PRO A 627 -17.28 -12.25 -18.07
C PRO A 627 -16.11 -11.83 -18.97
N ILE A 628 -16.08 -10.55 -19.39
CA ILE A 628 -14.97 -9.99 -20.17
C ILE A 628 -13.67 -9.98 -19.37
N GLY A 629 -13.72 -9.56 -18.10
CA GLY A 629 -12.54 -9.61 -17.24
C GLY A 629 -12.10 -11.04 -16.94
N LEU A 630 -13.05 -11.96 -16.81
CA LEU A 630 -12.76 -13.38 -16.55
C LEU A 630 -12.11 -14.07 -17.76
N SER A 631 -12.60 -13.77 -18.97
CA SER A 631 -12.02 -14.34 -20.20
C SER A 631 -10.57 -13.90 -20.40
N GLN A 632 -10.25 -12.65 -20.04
CA GLN A 632 -8.88 -12.11 -20.09
C GLN A 632 -7.96 -12.82 -19.09
N ASP A 633 -8.39 -13.02 -17.84
CA ASP A 633 -7.59 -13.69 -16.81
C ASP A 633 -7.26 -15.15 -17.16
N TRP A 634 -8.19 -15.84 -17.81
CA TRP A 634 -8.05 -17.26 -18.12
C TRP A 634 -7.48 -17.53 -19.52
N GLY A 635 -7.42 -16.52 -20.39
CA GLY A 635 -7.03 -16.68 -21.78
C GLY A 635 -8.03 -17.51 -22.59
N VAL A 636 -9.32 -17.44 -22.26
CA VAL A 636 -10.39 -18.22 -22.90
C VAL A 636 -11.33 -17.34 -23.71
N SER A 637 -12.22 -17.95 -24.50
CA SER A 637 -13.25 -17.20 -25.23
C SER A 637 -14.25 -16.53 -24.26
N LEU A 638 -14.86 -15.44 -24.71
CA LEU A 638 -15.88 -14.75 -23.91
C LEU A 638 -17.08 -15.66 -23.59
N ASP A 639 -17.45 -16.54 -24.52
CA ASP A 639 -18.59 -17.43 -24.33
C ASP A 639 -18.26 -18.57 -23.36
N GLU A 640 -17.05 -19.15 -23.42
CA GLU A 640 -16.58 -20.12 -22.43
C GLU A 640 -16.56 -19.54 -21.00
N ALA A 641 -16.11 -18.28 -20.86
CA ALA A 641 -16.13 -17.58 -19.57
C ALA A 641 -17.56 -17.35 -19.05
N LYS A 642 -18.52 -17.03 -19.93
CA LYS A 642 -19.94 -16.90 -19.55
C LYS A 642 -20.54 -18.23 -19.12
N ASP A 643 -20.30 -19.30 -19.90
CA ASP A 643 -20.85 -20.61 -19.62
C ASP A 643 -20.35 -21.16 -18.29
N THR A 644 -19.06 -20.97 -18.01
CA THR A 644 -18.45 -21.36 -16.73
C THR A 644 -19.05 -20.57 -15.56
N LEU A 645 -19.29 -19.27 -15.75
CA LEU A 645 -19.90 -18.43 -14.74
C LEU A 645 -21.37 -18.82 -14.47
N GLU A 646 -22.13 -19.13 -15.52
CA GLU A 646 -23.53 -19.53 -15.38
C GLU A 646 -23.66 -20.89 -14.68
N LYS A 647 -22.78 -21.86 -14.99
CA LYS A 647 -22.69 -23.13 -14.25
C LYS A 647 -22.43 -22.91 -12.75
N TRP A 648 -21.56 -21.95 -12.41
CA TRP A 648 -21.29 -21.64 -11.01
C TRP A 648 -22.52 -21.08 -10.29
N TYR A 649 -23.28 -20.20 -10.96
CA TYR A 649 -24.52 -19.62 -10.42
C TYR A 649 -25.68 -20.61 -10.37
N SER A 650 -25.77 -21.57 -11.31
CA SER A 650 -26.83 -22.59 -11.26
C SER A 650 -26.73 -23.46 -10.02
N ASP A 651 -25.51 -23.70 -9.53
CA ASP A 651 -25.25 -24.43 -8.29
C ASP A 651 -25.45 -23.58 -7.02
N ARG A 652 -25.48 -22.25 -7.18
CA ARG A 652 -25.49 -21.25 -6.08
C ARG A 652 -26.47 -20.10 -6.39
N PRO A 653 -27.76 -20.38 -6.66
CA PRO A 653 -28.72 -19.38 -7.08
C PRO A 653 -28.93 -18.27 -6.04
N GLU A 654 -28.77 -18.59 -4.75
CA GLU A 654 -28.92 -17.65 -3.64
C GLU A 654 -27.89 -16.52 -3.70
N VAL A 655 -26.69 -16.77 -4.21
CA VAL A 655 -25.66 -15.73 -4.38
C VAL A 655 -26.11 -14.69 -5.40
N ARG A 656 -26.68 -15.13 -6.52
CA ARG A 656 -27.20 -14.23 -7.56
C ARG A 656 -28.37 -13.41 -7.03
N GLN A 657 -29.31 -14.06 -6.35
CA GLN A 657 -30.45 -13.38 -5.73
C GLN A 657 -30.00 -12.33 -4.70
N TRP A 658 -29.01 -12.67 -3.87
CA TRP A 658 -28.45 -11.75 -2.89
C TRP A 658 -27.77 -10.54 -3.55
N GLN A 659 -26.97 -10.75 -4.62
CA GLN A 659 -26.35 -9.65 -5.35
C GLN A 659 -27.39 -8.68 -5.94
N GLU A 660 -28.47 -9.20 -6.53
CA GLU A 660 -29.57 -8.40 -7.07
C GLU A 660 -30.24 -7.57 -5.95
N GLN A 661 -30.53 -8.18 -4.80
CA GLN A 661 -31.09 -7.49 -3.64
C GLN A 661 -30.17 -6.37 -3.13
N VAL A 662 -28.88 -6.64 -3.01
CA VAL A 662 -27.89 -5.63 -2.58
C VAL A 662 -27.85 -4.45 -3.55
N LEU A 663 -27.88 -4.71 -4.85
CA LEU A 663 -27.92 -3.65 -5.86
C LEU A 663 -29.21 -2.83 -5.80
N ASP A 664 -30.36 -3.45 -5.59
CA ASP A 664 -31.64 -2.75 -5.48
C ASP A 664 -31.71 -1.88 -4.21
N ILE A 665 -31.19 -2.38 -3.08
CA ILE A 665 -31.04 -1.59 -1.86
C ILE A 665 -30.06 -0.43 -2.11
N ALA A 666 -28.93 -0.68 -2.75
CA ALA A 666 -27.94 0.36 -3.03
C ALA A 666 -28.49 1.45 -3.96
N ARG A 667 -29.27 1.08 -4.99
CA ARG A 667 -29.91 2.02 -5.91
C ARG A 667 -31.00 2.86 -5.25
N SER A 668 -31.76 2.28 -4.32
CA SER A 668 -32.83 2.98 -3.61
C SER A 668 -32.33 3.86 -2.46
N THR A 669 -31.29 3.43 -1.74
CA THR A 669 -30.78 4.13 -0.56
C THR A 669 -29.54 4.99 -0.83
N GLY A 670 -28.84 4.75 -1.94
CA GLY A 670 -27.55 5.38 -2.24
C GLY A 670 -26.38 4.82 -1.43
N ALA A 671 -26.54 3.71 -0.71
CA ALA A 671 -25.50 3.14 0.14
C ALA A 671 -25.59 1.61 0.26
N THR A 672 -24.49 0.98 0.68
CA THR A 672 -24.44 -0.44 1.08
C THR A 672 -23.92 -0.57 2.51
N ARG A 673 -24.06 -1.74 3.14
CA ARG A 673 -23.64 -1.99 4.52
C ARG A 673 -22.78 -3.25 4.67
N THR A 674 -21.86 -3.24 5.63
CA THR A 674 -21.05 -4.40 6.02
C THR A 674 -21.84 -5.38 6.90
N LEU A 675 -21.20 -6.49 7.27
CA LEU A 675 -21.74 -7.51 8.18
C LEU A 675 -22.26 -6.91 9.50
N MET A 676 -21.48 -6.02 10.12
CA MET A 676 -21.89 -5.33 11.35
C MET A 676 -22.65 -4.03 11.08
N GLY A 677 -23.02 -3.72 9.84
CA GLY A 677 -23.88 -2.58 9.52
C GLY A 677 -23.16 -1.25 9.28
N ARG A 678 -21.82 -1.22 9.19
CA ARG A 678 -21.09 0.00 8.78
C ARG A 678 -21.48 0.38 7.37
N TYR A 679 -21.63 1.67 7.10
CA TYR A 679 -22.08 2.15 5.81
C TYR A 679 -20.93 2.43 4.84
N ARG A 680 -21.23 2.26 3.55
CA ARG A 680 -20.48 2.85 2.45
C ARG A 680 -21.42 3.59 1.53
N ASP A 681 -21.20 4.89 1.39
CA ASP A 681 -21.98 5.74 0.48
C ASP A 681 -21.55 5.51 -0.98
N LEU A 682 -22.53 5.47 -1.88
CA LEU A 682 -22.34 5.14 -3.30
C LEU A 682 -23.03 6.20 -4.18
N PRO A 683 -22.52 7.44 -4.23
CA PRO A 683 -23.19 8.55 -4.92
C PRO A 683 -23.37 8.30 -6.43
N GLU A 684 -22.54 7.45 -7.03
CA GLU A 684 -22.58 7.15 -8.47
C GLU A 684 -23.45 5.92 -8.82
N ILE A 685 -24.14 5.30 -7.86
CA ILE A 685 -24.91 4.06 -8.08
C ILE A 685 -26.06 4.22 -9.08
N THR A 686 -26.57 5.43 -9.25
CA THR A 686 -27.60 5.79 -10.24
C THR A 686 -27.05 6.63 -11.40
N SER A 687 -25.72 6.75 -11.51
CA SER A 687 -25.09 7.61 -12.53
C SER A 687 -25.49 7.20 -13.95
N PRO A 688 -25.78 8.16 -14.85
CA PRO A 688 -26.05 7.85 -16.26
C PRO A 688 -24.80 7.34 -16.98
N ASN A 689 -23.60 7.66 -16.46
CA ASN A 689 -22.34 7.14 -16.97
C ASN A 689 -22.18 5.65 -16.59
N ARG A 690 -22.23 4.77 -17.59
CA ARG A 690 -22.12 3.31 -17.40
C ARG A 690 -20.85 2.88 -16.68
N GLY A 691 -19.72 3.56 -16.89
CA GLY A 691 -18.45 3.25 -16.24
C GLY A 691 -18.47 3.57 -14.75
N LEU A 692 -18.94 4.76 -14.38
CA LEU A 692 -19.08 5.20 -12.98
C LEU A 692 -20.10 4.33 -12.24
N ARG A 693 -21.26 4.10 -12.87
CA ARG A 693 -22.31 3.23 -12.31
C ARG A 693 -21.80 1.81 -12.10
N GLY A 694 -21.16 1.21 -13.10
CA GLY A 694 -20.61 -0.14 -12.97
C GLY A 694 -19.54 -0.25 -11.88
N HIS A 695 -18.75 0.80 -11.64
CA HIS A 695 -17.82 0.84 -10.51
C HIS A 695 -18.55 0.88 -9.15
N ALA A 696 -19.59 1.70 -9.03
CA ALA A 696 -20.42 1.77 -7.83
C ALA A 696 -21.18 0.46 -7.56
N GLU A 697 -21.70 -0.21 -8.60
CA GLU A 697 -22.38 -1.52 -8.49
C GLU A 697 -21.42 -2.60 -7.98
N ARG A 698 -20.18 -2.65 -8.49
CA ARG A 698 -19.16 -3.56 -7.96
C ARG A 698 -18.81 -3.25 -6.51
N ALA A 699 -18.68 -1.97 -6.16
CA ALA A 699 -18.46 -1.54 -4.78
C ALA A 699 -19.62 -1.95 -3.87
N ALA A 700 -20.88 -1.88 -4.34
CA ALA A 700 -22.06 -2.27 -3.59
C ALA A 700 -22.02 -3.75 -3.17
N ILE A 701 -21.61 -4.64 -4.08
CA ILE A 701 -21.51 -6.09 -3.86
C ILE A 701 -20.28 -6.44 -3.01
N ASN A 702 -19.14 -5.81 -3.29
CA ASN A 702 -17.87 -6.12 -2.63
C ASN A 702 -17.85 -5.70 -1.16
N THR A 703 -18.45 -4.55 -0.81
CA THR A 703 -18.36 -3.99 0.54
C THR A 703 -18.94 -4.88 1.64
N PRO A 704 -20.15 -5.46 1.49
CA PRO A 704 -20.67 -6.44 2.44
C PRO A 704 -19.70 -7.58 2.74
N ILE A 705 -18.91 -8.01 1.75
CA ILE A 705 -18.00 -9.16 1.85
C ILE A 705 -16.65 -8.73 2.43
N GLN A 706 -15.92 -7.84 1.75
CA GLN A 706 -14.60 -7.40 2.21
C GLN A 706 -14.67 -6.59 3.50
N GLY A 707 -15.67 -5.71 3.61
CA GLY A 707 -15.91 -4.96 4.83
C GLY A 707 -16.47 -5.83 5.95
N GLY A 708 -17.24 -6.88 5.61
CA GLY A 708 -17.65 -7.90 6.58
C GLY A 708 -16.47 -8.74 7.10
N ALA A 709 -15.51 -9.09 6.25
CA ALA A 709 -14.27 -9.72 6.68
C ALA A 709 -13.46 -8.80 7.61
N ALA A 710 -13.36 -7.51 7.28
CA ALA A 710 -12.74 -6.52 8.16
C ALA A 710 -13.46 -6.40 9.52
N ASP A 711 -14.79 -6.50 9.53
CA ASP A 711 -15.58 -6.51 10.77
C ASP A 711 -15.27 -7.74 11.63
N VAL A 712 -15.14 -8.92 11.02
CA VAL A 712 -14.77 -10.17 11.72
C VAL A 712 -13.39 -10.04 12.36
N VAL A 713 -12.39 -9.58 11.60
CA VAL A 713 -11.02 -9.40 12.10
C VAL A 713 -10.97 -8.35 13.21
N MET A 714 -11.66 -7.21 13.06
CA MET A 714 -11.77 -6.19 14.10
C MET A 714 -12.34 -6.77 15.40
N MET A 715 -13.39 -7.56 15.31
CA MET A 715 -14.01 -8.18 16.48
C MET A 715 -13.10 -9.22 17.15
N ALA A 716 -12.38 -10.02 16.36
CA ALA A 716 -11.38 -10.93 16.90
C ALA A 716 -10.27 -10.18 17.64
N MET A 717 -9.72 -9.11 17.04
CA MET A 717 -8.69 -8.28 17.69
C MET A 717 -9.19 -7.64 18.99
N LEU A 718 -10.44 -7.16 19.02
CA LEU A 718 -11.06 -6.62 20.24
C LEU A 718 -11.19 -7.70 21.32
N LYS A 719 -11.53 -8.93 20.94
CA LYS A 719 -11.65 -10.06 21.86
C LYS A 719 -10.29 -10.49 22.40
N ILE A 720 -9.29 -10.65 21.53
CA ILE A 720 -7.89 -10.94 21.86
C ILE A 720 -7.34 -9.90 22.84
N ALA A 721 -7.56 -8.61 22.57
CA ALA A 721 -7.10 -7.52 23.44
C ALA A 721 -7.79 -7.50 24.82
N GLN A 722 -8.96 -8.15 24.95
CA GLN A 722 -9.71 -8.26 26.20
C GLN A 722 -9.50 -9.61 26.90
N ASP A 723 -8.81 -10.57 26.27
CA ASP A 723 -8.53 -11.88 26.87
C ASP A 723 -7.47 -11.74 27.96
N LYS A 724 -7.93 -11.89 29.21
CA LYS A 724 -7.06 -11.84 30.39
C LYS A 724 -6.05 -12.98 30.43
N ARG A 725 -6.38 -14.16 29.86
CA ARG A 725 -5.47 -15.30 29.81
C ARG A 725 -4.22 -14.93 29.01
N LEU A 726 -4.41 -14.37 27.81
CA LEU A 726 -3.31 -13.90 26.96
C LEU A 726 -2.47 -12.83 27.67
N ALA A 727 -3.12 -11.85 28.30
CA ALA A 727 -2.43 -10.79 29.02
C ALA A 727 -1.63 -11.32 30.23
N GLU A 728 -2.20 -12.23 31.02
CA GLU A 728 -1.55 -12.87 32.18
C GLU A 728 -0.35 -13.74 31.77
N MET A 729 -0.44 -14.40 30.60
CA MET A 729 0.67 -15.15 29.99
C MET A 729 1.74 -14.25 29.36
N GLY A 730 1.54 -12.93 29.31
CA GLY A 730 2.48 -11.97 28.72
C GLY A 730 2.45 -11.90 27.19
N TYR A 731 1.38 -12.39 26.56
CA TYR A 731 1.19 -12.31 25.11
C TYR A 731 0.60 -10.97 24.69
N LYS A 732 1.16 -10.41 23.62
CA LYS A 732 0.72 -9.13 23.05
C LYS A 732 0.38 -9.29 21.58
N LEU A 733 -0.68 -8.62 21.14
CA LEU A 733 -1.01 -8.47 19.74
C LEU A 733 -0.05 -7.47 19.10
N ILE A 734 0.78 -7.93 18.16
CA ILE A 734 1.86 -7.11 17.58
C ILE A 734 1.60 -6.70 16.14
N LEU A 735 0.87 -7.51 15.38
CA LEU A 735 0.64 -7.24 13.97
C LEU A 735 -0.65 -7.88 13.47
N GLN A 736 -1.27 -7.23 12.48
CA GLN A 736 -2.40 -7.73 11.73
C GLN A 736 -2.07 -7.56 10.25
N ILE A 737 -2.27 -8.60 9.44
CA ILE A 737 -2.00 -8.59 7.99
C ILE A 737 -3.12 -9.34 7.28
N HIS A 738 -3.84 -8.67 6.38
CA HIS A 738 -4.98 -9.27 5.67
C HIS A 738 -6.07 -9.83 6.60
N ASP A 739 -6.12 -11.15 6.78
CA ASP A 739 -7.04 -11.87 7.67
C ASP A 739 -6.26 -12.60 8.80
N GLU A 740 -4.95 -12.36 8.89
CA GLU A 740 -4.02 -12.91 9.88
C GLU A 740 -3.76 -11.92 11.02
N VAL A 741 -3.54 -12.48 12.21
CA VAL A 741 -3.06 -11.80 13.42
C VAL A 741 -1.82 -12.52 13.96
N ILE A 742 -0.92 -11.74 14.56
CA ILE A 742 0.34 -12.25 15.12
C ILE A 742 0.44 -11.76 16.56
N LEU A 743 0.62 -12.70 17.48
CA LEU A 743 0.98 -12.43 18.87
C LEU A 743 2.45 -12.72 19.12
N GLU A 744 3.03 -12.06 20.12
CA GLU A 744 4.36 -12.36 20.65
C GLU A 744 4.29 -12.47 22.17
N GLY A 745 4.93 -13.49 22.75
CA GLY A 745 4.97 -13.71 24.20
C GLY A 745 5.92 -14.85 24.60
N PRO A 746 6.07 -15.12 25.91
CA PRO A 746 7.01 -16.12 26.45
C PRO A 746 6.82 -17.53 25.88
N GLU A 747 7.93 -18.20 25.53
CA GLU A 747 7.92 -19.54 24.92
C GLU A 747 7.19 -20.60 25.77
N GLU A 748 7.26 -20.49 27.10
CA GLU A 748 6.67 -21.46 28.03
C GLU A 748 5.13 -21.53 27.95
N HIS A 749 4.47 -20.49 27.45
CA HIS A 749 3.02 -20.37 27.36
C HIS A 749 2.47 -20.47 25.93
N ALA A 750 3.31 -20.78 24.93
CA ALA A 750 2.95 -20.66 23.53
C ALA A 750 1.78 -21.54 23.08
N GLU A 751 1.69 -22.77 23.55
CA GLU A 751 0.59 -23.70 23.22
C GLU A 751 -0.75 -23.25 23.80
N GLU A 752 -0.74 -22.75 25.04
CA GLU A 752 -1.94 -22.23 25.70
C GLU A 752 -2.39 -20.91 25.05
N ALA A 753 -1.45 -20.03 24.73
CA ALA A 753 -1.72 -18.79 24.00
C ALA A 753 -2.27 -19.05 22.60
N MET A 754 -1.73 -20.03 21.86
CA MET A 754 -2.27 -20.46 20.57
C MET A 754 -3.71 -20.95 20.69
N SER A 755 -4.01 -21.75 21.72
CA SER A 755 -5.36 -22.25 21.97
C SER A 755 -6.34 -21.11 22.25
N CYS A 756 -5.95 -20.13 23.07
CA CYS A 756 -6.76 -18.94 23.36
C CYS A 756 -6.98 -18.09 22.09
N LEU A 757 -5.92 -17.89 21.30
CA LEU A 757 -6.00 -17.12 20.06
C LEU A 757 -6.97 -17.74 19.05
N VAL A 758 -6.88 -19.06 18.85
CA VAL A 758 -7.81 -19.79 17.96
C VAL A 758 -9.24 -19.65 18.47
N GLU A 759 -9.49 -19.86 19.76
CA GLU A 759 -10.83 -19.69 20.36
C GLU A 759 -11.41 -18.29 20.11
N ASP A 760 -10.60 -17.25 20.31
CA ASP A 760 -11.00 -15.85 20.13
C ASP A 760 -11.31 -15.51 18.68
N MET A 761 -10.52 -16.04 17.74
CA MET A 761 -10.74 -15.86 16.31
C MET A 761 -11.93 -16.65 15.78
N GLU A 762 -12.13 -17.90 16.20
CA GLU A 762 -13.26 -18.71 15.72
C GLU A 762 -14.60 -18.20 16.27
N HIS A 763 -14.58 -17.51 17.42
CA HIS A 763 -15.79 -16.99 18.09
C HIS A 763 -15.74 -15.48 18.35
N PRO A 764 -15.62 -14.62 17.32
CA PRO A 764 -15.45 -13.18 17.50
C PRO A 764 -16.78 -12.46 17.81
N PHE A 765 -17.91 -13.13 17.57
CA PHE A 765 -19.25 -12.60 17.82
C PHE A 765 -19.99 -13.41 18.88
N ALA A 766 -20.85 -12.73 19.66
CA ALA A 766 -21.75 -13.40 20.60
C ALA A 766 -22.79 -14.30 19.89
N LYS A 767 -23.20 -13.92 18.67
CA LYS A 767 -24.03 -14.75 17.80
C LYS A 767 -23.17 -15.22 16.62
N PRO A 768 -22.95 -16.54 16.45
CA PRO A 768 -22.10 -17.04 15.38
C PRO A 768 -22.73 -16.78 14.01
N LEU A 769 -21.87 -16.84 12.99
CA LEU A 769 -22.31 -16.84 11.60
C LEU A 769 -23.02 -18.16 11.27
N LEU A 770 -23.56 -18.25 10.04
CA LEU A 770 -24.18 -19.48 9.54
C LEU A 770 -23.15 -20.52 9.09
N VAL A 771 -21.88 -20.13 9.12
CA VAL A 771 -20.73 -20.93 8.72
C VAL A 771 -19.69 -20.73 9.81
N ASP A 772 -19.06 -21.82 10.23
CA ASP A 772 -17.99 -21.75 11.22
C ASP A 772 -16.82 -20.92 10.68
N LEU A 773 -16.22 -20.11 11.53
CA LEU A 773 -14.96 -19.45 11.24
C LEU A 773 -13.85 -20.40 11.69
N ILE A 774 -12.90 -20.67 10.81
CA ILE A 774 -11.77 -21.58 11.11
C ILE A 774 -10.50 -20.75 11.05
N ALA A 775 -9.68 -20.86 12.10
CA ALA A 775 -8.38 -20.22 12.20
C ALA A 775 -7.28 -21.30 12.19
N ASP A 776 -6.43 -21.26 11.17
CA ASP A 776 -5.21 -22.08 11.14
C ASP A 776 -4.12 -21.32 11.90
N ALA A 777 -3.51 -21.96 12.90
CA ALA A 777 -2.51 -21.33 13.76
C ALA A 777 -1.20 -22.11 13.84
N ALA A 778 -0.10 -21.39 14.07
CA ALA A 778 1.24 -21.94 14.22
C ALA A 778 2.07 -21.17 15.26
N ILE A 779 2.94 -21.90 15.96
CA ILE A 779 3.96 -21.36 16.86
C ILE A 779 5.30 -21.36 16.12
N ALA A 780 5.99 -20.21 16.08
CA ALA A 780 7.19 -20.06 15.29
C ALA A 780 8.20 -19.09 15.91
N ASN A 781 9.48 -19.19 15.50
CA ASN A 781 10.48 -18.18 15.85
C ASN A 781 10.47 -17.02 14.87
N THR A 782 10.11 -17.30 13.61
CA THR A 782 10.03 -16.30 12.54
C THR A 782 8.67 -16.35 11.87
N TRP A 783 8.24 -15.23 11.30
CA TRP A 783 6.97 -15.20 10.56
C TRP A 783 7.01 -16.10 9.31
N TYR A 784 8.20 -16.32 8.73
CA TYR A 784 8.37 -17.28 7.63
C TYR A 784 8.11 -18.73 8.05
N GLU A 785 8.49 -19.13 9.26
CA GLU A 785 8.25 -20.49 9.75
C GLU A 785 6.78 -20.76 10.08
N GLY A 786 6.03 -19.72 10.48
CA GLY A 786 4.60 -19.84 10.77
C GLY A 786 3.69 -19.75 9.55
N LYS A 787 4.24 -19.51 8.35
CA LYS A 787 3.52 -19.45 7.08
C LYS A 787 3.85 -20.65 6.19
#